data_AF-A0A101VLV0-F1
#
_entry.id   AF-A0A101VLV0-F1
#
_cell.length_a   1.000
_cell.length_b   1.000
_cell.length_c   1.000
_cell.angle_alpha   90.00
_cell.angle_beta   90.00
_cell.angle_gamma   90.00
#
_symmetry.space_group_name_H-M   'P 1'
#
loop_
_entity.id
_entity.type
_entity.pdbx_description
1 polymer ?
#
loop_
_entity_poly.entity_id
_entity_poly.type
_entity_poly.pdbx_seq_one_letter_code
_entity_poly.pdbx_strand_id
1 'polypeptide(L)'
;MTDDTETLPPPHPLGEFERIDIVDEMKASYLDYAMSVIVSRALPDVRDGLKPVHRRILFASQEGGFVAGRPYRKSAKIVGDVMGNYHPHGDSAIYDALARMTQPWSMRVPLVDGQGNFGSMDPDPPASMRYTEARLARVANSLLDDLDKDTVDFADNYDGSRREPTVLPARFPNLLVNGAGGIAVGMATNIPPHNLGEVIAGCLAFIDNPAITTEELIEYIPGPDFPTAPLILGQSGARAAYTTGRGSVLMRARHEIEATRGAKSEGRQSIIFTSIPFQVGKSGLVEKIAEAAKDKRIEGISDIRDESSREGVRVVIDLKRDASPEVVLNQIWRYTPAQASFPANMLAIKGGRPEVLTLRDIIQAFIQFREQVITRRTKFELNKARDRAHILLGLVVAVSNLDEVVAIIRGSSNPAEARAKLLTRDWPIGNIAQYIRLIEAIDPDADQEGGTYRLSERQVKAILDLRLHRLTGLGRDEIGGELKELSLAIEEFLSILADRAKLYGLMREELEEIRATYATPRVSEIAPAWDGLEDEDLIERDEMVVTVTHDGYIKRTPLSTFRAQRRGGKGRAGMSTKDEDAVREMFVTSTHNPVLFFSTSGKVYRLKVWKLPEGGPNTRGRPIVNMLPALEDGETIRTVLPLPEDEASWGALSVVFATAKGNVRRNSMDAFTNIPSNGKYAMKFDDASDDKLIGVALLEATDDVLLATRQGKAIRFAGDDVREFTSRTSTGVRGMKLKADDEVVSLSILHRVGTDADEREQYVKFAPWKAEKEGEPELDPARFAELVENEQFILTVCANGYGKVSSAYEYRRIGRGGQGIVNIDNIKRNGPVVASFPVRHGQQLMLVTDQAKLIRLPLGLRHLTDDEDAAEKAFRVIGRSSAGVRLFNVSEDETIVSAVLIDETEAPENEAEEAVVEEMAGRGSEETTPYTPPQSDRDIEGEPGG
;
A
#
# COMPACT_ATOMS: atom_id res chain seq x y z
N MET A 1 22.81 -60.94 -21.58
CA MET A 1 23.55 -62.22 -21.55
C MET A 1 24.31 -62.15 -20.24
N THR A 2 23.92 -62.80 -19.16
CA THR A 2 23.50 -64.20 -19.04
C THR A 2 22.92 -64.42 -17.65
N ASP A 3 22.14 -65.50 -17.52
CA ASP A 3 21.78 -66.17 -16.27
C ASP A 3 22.91 -66.19 -15.25
N ASP A 4 22.58 -66.02 -13.98
CA ASP A 4 23.07 -66.93 -12.94
C ASP A 4 22.11 -66.95 -11.75
N THR A 5 21.79 -68.19 -11.37
CA THR A 5 20.83 -68.65 -10.36
C THR A 5 21.02 -68.05 -8.97
N GLU A 6 19.90 -67.74 -8.32
CA GLU A 6 19.80 -67.44 -6.89
C GLU A 6 20.34 -68.60 -6.03
N THR A 7 21.38 -68.31 -5.25
CA THR A 7 21.68 -69.02 -4.00
C THR A 7 21.62 -68.01 -2.86
N LEU A 8 20.58 -68.10 -2.04
CA LEU A 8 20.48 -67.34 -0.79
C LEU A 8 21.61 -67.76 0.15
N PRO A 9 22.40 -66.83 0.71
CA PRO A 9 23.42 -67.16 1.71
C PRO A 9 22.76 -67.57 3.04
N PRO A 10 23.44 -68.41 3.85
CA PRO A 10 22.91 -68.84 5.14
C PRO A 10 22.81 -67.66 6.12
N PRO A 11 21.91 -67.70 7.12
CA PRO A 11 21.73 -66.60 8.05
C PRO A 11 23.03 -66.39 8.86
N HIS A 12 23.49 -65.14 8.90
CA HIS A 12 24.71 -64.75 9.60
C HIS A 12 24.60 -65.00 11.13
N PRO A 13 25.71 -65.37 11.81
CA PRO A 13 25.72 -65.54 13.26
C PRO A 13 25.53 -64.20 13.98
N LEU A 14 24.85 -64.23 15.13
CA LEU A 14 24.72 -63.12 16.07
C LEU A 14 26.11 -62.62 16.49
N GLY A 15 26.59 -61.50 15.92
CA GLY A 15 27.87 -60.93 16.35
C GLY A 15 28.52 -59.81 15.53
N GLU A 16 28.10 -59.50 14.31
CA GLU A 16 28.70 -58.39 13.54
C GLU A 16 27.59 -57.60 12.82
N PHE A 17 27.27 -56.40 13.33
CA PHE A 17 26.47 -55.44 12.57
C PHE A 17 27.29 -54.98 11.37
N GLU A 18 26.70 -55.03 10.18
CA GLU A 18 27.27 -54.43 8.98
C GLU A 18 27.55 -52.95 9.27
N ARG A 19 28.79 -52.50 9.05
CA ARG A 19 29.11 -51.08 9.23
C ARG A 19 28.46 -50.30 8.09
N ILE A 20 27.46 -49.49 8.44
CA ILE A 20 26.81 -48.58 7.50
C ILE A 20 27.79 -47.44 7.17
N ASP A 21 27.93 -47.13 5.88
CA ASP A 21 28.72 -45.98 5.43
C ASP A 21 28.09 -44.68 5.93
N ILE A 22 28.92 -43.76 6.45
CA ILE A 22 28.41 -42.51 7.04
C ILE A 22 27.69 -41.63 6.02
N VAL A 23 28.08 -41.67 4.74
CA VAL A 23 27.44 -40.88 3.68
C VAL A 23 26.06 -41.45 3.38
N ASP A 24 25.93 -42.77 3.36
CA ASP A 24 24.66 -43.43 3.10
C ASP A 24 23.71 -43.29 4.29
N GLU A 25 24.20 -43.42 5.52
CA GLU A 25 23.41 -43.14 6.73
C GLU A 25 22.95 -41.68 6.74
N MET A 26 23.84 -40.70 6.57
CA MET A 26 23.46 -39.29 6.56
C MET A 26 22.40 -38.96 5.50
N LYS A 27 22.49 -39.56 4.30
CA LYS A 27 21.47 -39.39 3.25
C LYS A 27 20.13 -39.99 3.66
N ALA A 28 20.14 -41.23 4.17
CA ALA A 28 18.94 -41.93 4.59
C ALA A 28 18.24 -41.22 5.74
N SER A 29 18.93 -40.92 6.85
CA SER A 29 18.29 -40.26 8.00
C SER A 29 17.82 -38.85 7.66
N TYR A 30 18.55 -38.10 6.82
CA TYR A 30 18.10 -36.78 6.37
C TYR A 30 16.85 -36.86 5.49
N LEU A 31 16.79 -37.83 4.57
CA LEU A 31 15.65 -38.01 3.67
C LEU A 31 14.40 -38.45 4.44
N ASP A 32 14.55 -39.37 5.40
CA ASP A 32 13.45 -39.83 6.26
C ASP A 32 12.89 -38.69 7.12
N TYR A 33 13.78 -37.91 7.74
CA TYR A 33 13.39 -36.72 8.48
C TYR A 33 12.68 -35.69 7.58
N ALA A 34 13.25 -35.39 6.42
CA ALA A 34 12.69 -34.43 5.47
C ALA A 34 11.29 -34.86 5.00
N MET A 35 11.11 -36.13 4.63
CA MET A 35 9.84 -36.67 4.18
C MET A 35 8.78 -36.62 5.29
N SER A 36 9.14 -36.99 6.52
CA SER A 36 8.27 -36.89 7.69
C SER A 36 7.80 -35.46 7.95
N VAL A 37 8.71 -34.48 7.86
CA VAL A 37 8.37 -33.06 8.06
C VAL A 37 7.46 -32.54 6.94
N ILE A 38 7.71 -32.92 5.69
CA ILE A 38 6.93 -32.49 4.52
C ILE A 38 5.50 -33.04 4.61
N VAL A 39 5.35 -34.35 4.77
CA VAL A 39 4.06 -35.05 4.64
C VAL A 39 3.24 -34.99 5.93
N SER A 40 3.89 -35.08 7.10
CA SER A 40 3.20 -35.31 8.37
C SER A 40 3.31 -34.16 9.36
N ARG A 41 3.80 -32.98 8.94
CA ARG A 41 3.92 -31.81 9.84
C ARG A 41 3.59 -30.47 9.18
N ALA A 42 4.33 -30.09 8.14
CA ALA A 42 4.40 -28.69 7.73
C ALA A 42 3.32 -28.26 6.73
N LEU A 43 2.91 -29.14 5.81
CA LEU A 43 2.01 -28.83 4.71
C LEU A 43 0.57 -29.31 4.98
N PRO A 44 -0.45 -28.56 4.52
CA PRO A 44 -1.84 -29.00 4.58
C PRO A 44 -2.16 -30.02 3.48
N ASP A 45 -3.19 -30.84 3.69
CA ASP A 45 -3.77 -31.68 2.63
C ASP A 45 -4.80 -30.87 1.82
N VAL A 46 -4.84 -31.05 0.49
CA VAL A 46 -5.77 -30.33 -0.40
C VAL A 46 -7.25 -30.64 -0.12
N ARG A 47 -7.54 -31.82 0.44
CA ARG A 47 -8.92 -32.32 0.63
C ARG A 47 -9.65 -31.64 1.79
N ASP A 48 -8.96 -31.41 2.90
CA ASP A 48 -9.54 -30.79 4.11
C ASP A 48 -8.87 -29.46 4.51
N GLY A 49 -7.73 -29.13 3.90
CA GLY A 49 -6.98 -27.91 4.19
C GLY A 49 -6.29 -27.90 5.55
N LEU A 50 -6.17 -29.04 6.22
CA LEU A 50 -5.64 -29.12 7.58
C LEU A 50 -4.25 -29.76 7.62
N LYS A 51 -3.44 -29.26 8.55
CA LYS A 51 -2.24 -29.94 9.01
C LYS A 51 -2.61 -31.01 10.03
N PRO A 52 -1.74 -32.01 10.27
CA PRO A 52 -2.03 -33.08 11.22
C PRO A 52 -2.39 -32.60 12.63
N VAL A 53 -1.71 -31.56 13.14
CA VAL A 53 -2.03 -31.00 14.48
C VAL A 53 -3.46 -30.43 14.55
N HIS A 54 -3.90 -29.70 13.52
CA HIS A 54 -5.27 -29.14 13.47
C HIS A 54 -6.30 -30.28 13.40
N ARG A 55 -6.06 -31.28 12.53
CA ARG A 55 -6.94 -32.44 12.38
C ARG A 55 -7.12 -33.20 13.70
N ARG A 56 -6.03 -33.44 14.42
CA ARG A 56 -6.03 -34.12 15.72
C ARG A 56 -6.74 -33.31 16.80
N ILE A 57 -6.57 -31.98 16.83
CA ILE A 57 -7.31 -31.11 17.76
C ILE A 57 -8.82 -31.21 17.51
N LEU A 58 -9.26 -31.12 16.25
CA LEU A 58 -10.68 -31.19 15.90
C LEU A 58 -11.27 -32.57 16.22
N PHE A 59 -10.56 -33.65 15.85
CA PHE A 59 -10.99 -35.03 16.08
C PHE A 59 -11.05 -35.38 17.57
N ALA A 60 -10.00 -35.08 18.34
CA ALA A 60 -10.00 -35.31 19.79
C ALA A 60 -11.09 -34.50 20.50
N SER A 61 -11.39 -33.29 20.00
CA SER A 61 -12.49 -32.47 20.53
C SER A 61 -13.86 -33.09 20.28
N GLN A 62 -14.06 -33.72 19.11
CA GLN A 62 -15.29 -34.46 18.82
C GLN A 62 -15.43 -35.71 19.69
N GLU A 63 -14.37 -36.52 19.79
CA GLU A 63 -14.34 -37.73 20.62
C GLU A 63 -14.57 -37.42 22.11
N GLY A 64 -13.95 -36.33 22.60
CA GLY A 64 -14.11 -35.83 23.97
C GLY A 64 -15.46 -35.15 24.26
N GLY A 65 -16.31 -34.95 23.24
CA GLY A 65 -17.61 -34.30 23.37
C GLY A 65 -17.54 -32.78 23.59
N PHE A 66 -16.43 -32.14 23.22
CA PHE A 66 -16.21 -30.68 23.30
C PHE A 66 -16.82 -29.96 22.08
N VAL A 67 -18.08 -30.29 21.78
CA VAL A 67 -18.78 -29.83 20.57
C VAL A 67 -19.56 -28.53 20.80
N ALA A 68 -19.96 -27.88 19.72
CA ALA A 68 -20.79 -26.68 19.76
C ALA A 68 -22.11 -26.93 20.54
N GLY A 69 -22.55 -25.94 21.32
CA GLY A 69 -23.77 -26.05 22.14
C GLY A 69 -23.58 -26.76 23.49
N ARG A 70 -22.43 -27.40 23.74
CA ARG A 70 -22.05 -27.90 25.08
C ARG A 70 -21.30 -26.82 25.87
N PRO A 71 -21.25 -26.92 27.21
CA PRO A 71 -20.45 -25.99 28.03
C PRO A 71 -18.98 -25.99 27.62
N TYR A 72 -18.30 -24.84 27.72
CA TYR A 72 -16.87 -24.76 27.49
C TYR A 72 -16.08 -25.68 28.44
N ARG A 73 -14.90 -26.10 27.98
CA ARG A 73 -13.97 -26.96 28.74
C ARG A 73 -12.60 -26.34 28.76
N LYS A 74 -11.87 -26.57 29.86
CA LYS A 74 -10.49 -26.08 30.02
C LYS A 74 -9.64 -26.52 28.83
N SER A 75 -8.93 -25.59 28.21
CA SER A 75 -8.07 -25.89 27.06
C SER A 75 -7.00 -26.91 27.42
N ALA A 76 -6.51 -26.91 28.68
CA ALA A 76 -5.61 -27.94 29.21
C ALA A 76 -6.12 -29.37 29.03
N LYS A 77 -7.45 -29.60 29.14
CA LYS A 77 -8.03 -30.93 28.92
C LYS A 77 -7.97 -31.34 27.45
N ILE A 78 -8.34 -30.43 26.55
CA ILE A 78 -8.28 -30.67 25.10
C ILE A 78 -6.83 -30.96 24.67
N VAL A 79 -5.89 -30.13 25.11
CA VAL A 79 -4.46 -30.31 24.83
C VAL A 79 -3.95 -31.65 25.38
N GLY A 80 -4.32 -32.00 26.61
CA GLY A 80 -3.96 -33.28 27.21
C GLY A 80 -4.52 -34.49 26.45
N ASP A 81 -5.78 -34.43 26.02
CA ASP A 81 -6.43 -35.50 25.26
C ASP A 81 -5.80 -35.65 23.85
N VAL A 82 -5.43 -34.55 23.19
CA VAL A 82 -4.70 -34.57 21.92
C VAL A 82 -3.31 -35.15 22.10
N MET A 83 -2.57 -34.67 23.10
CA MET A 83 -1.18 -35.07 23.34
C MET A 83 -1.07 -36.55 23.72
N GLY A 84 -1.93 -37.02 24.63
CA GLY A 84 -1.90 -38.40 25.11
C GLY A 84 -2.30 -39.41 24.04
N ASN A 85 -3.31 -39.09 23.22
CA ASN A 85 -3.90 -40.06 22.30
C ASN A 85 -3.34 -39.99 20.86
N TYR A 86 -2.98 -38.81 20.36
CA TYR A 86 -2.77 -38.60 18.92
C TYR A 86 -1.49 -37.83 18.54
N HIS A 87 -1.04 -36.89 19.36
CA HIS A 87 0.07 -35.99 19.00
C HIS A 87 1.19 -36.03 20.05
N PRO A 88 2.17 -36.95 19.93
CA PRO A 88 3.23 -37.16 20.92
C PRO A 88 4.34 -36.09 20.79
N HIS A 89 3.94 -34.83 20.78
CA HIS A 89 4.81 -33.65 20.74
C HIS A 89 4.41 -32.68 21.85
N GLY A 90 5.26 -31.67 22.10
CA GLY A 90 5.06 -30.71 23.19
C GLY A 90 3.67 -30.08 23.20
N ASP A 91 3.13 -29.90 24.40
CA ASP A 91 1.84 -29.27 24.70
C ASP A 91 1.72 -27.85 24.14
N SER A 92 2.83 -27.08 24.14
CA SER A 92 2.89 -25.72 23.61
C SER A 92 2.44 -25.63 22.15
N ALA A 93 2.97 -26.49 21.27
CA ALA A 93 2.62 -26.47 19.84
C ALA A 93 1.15 -26.79 19.59
N ILE A 94 0.57 -27.69 20.39
CA ILE A 94 -0.87 -28.03 20.33
C ILE A 94 -1.70 -26.85 20.81
N TYR A 95 -1.32 -26.23 21.92
CA TYR A 95 -2.04 -25.10 22.49
C TYR A 95 -1.99 -23.86 21.61
N ASP A 96 -0.84 -23.54 21.01
CA ASP A 96 -0.70 -22.42 20.08
C ASP A 96 -1.53 -22.63 18.82
N ALA A 97 -1.58 -23.87 18.30
CA ALA A 97 -2.44 -24.22 17.17
C ALA A 97 -3.93 -24.08 17.54
N LEU A 98 -4.32 -24.55 18.74
CA LEU A 98 -5.68 -24.38 19.26
C LEU A 98 -6.05 -22.90 19.41
N ALA A 99 -5.17 -22.09 19.98
CA ALA A 99 -5.39 -20.66 20.16
C ALA A 99 -5.54 -19.92 18.83
N ARG A 100 -4.72 -20.23 17.82
CA ARG A 100 -4.89 -19.64 16.48
C ARG A 100 -6.25 -19.97 15.86
N MET A 101 -6.79 -21.16 16.13
CA MET A 101 -8.12 -21.55 15.66
C MET A 101 -9.30 -20.83 16.33
N THR A 102 -9.05 -20.08 17.42
CA THR A 102 -10.06 -19.23 18.07
C THR A 102 -9.95 -17.76 17.68
N GLN A 103 -8.83 -17.33 17.07
CA GLN A 103 -8.52 -15.91 16.85
C GLN A 103 -9.19 -15.39 15.57
N PRO A 104 -10.17 -14.47 15.65
CA PRO A 104 -10.91 -13.97 14.48
C PRO A 104 -10.06 -13.11 13.54
N TRP A 105 -8.90 -12.62 13.98
CA TRP A 105 -7.94 -11.90 13.13
C TRP A 105 -6.89 -12.82 12.47
N SER A 106 -6.78 -14.08 12.92
CA SER A 106 -5.85 -15.06 12.34
C SER A 106 -6.52 -15.96 11.32
N MET A 107 -7.80 -16.30 11.53
CA MET A 107 -8.57 -17.19 10.65
C MET A 107 -9.83 -16.48 10.18
N ARG A 108 -10.11 -16.58 8.87
CA ARG A 108 -11.30 -15.96 8.26
C ARG A 108 -12.60 -16.59 8.76
N VAL A 109 -12.55 -17.89 9.09
CA VAL A 109 -13.63 -18.68 9.69
C VAL A 109 -13.03 -19.52 10.84
N PRO A 110 -13.10 -19.03 12.10
CA PRO A 110 -12.61 -19.76 13.27
C PRO A 110 -13.27 -21.14 13.43
N LEU A 111 -12.46 -22.17 13.69
CA LEU A 111 -12.92 -23.55 13.85
C LEU A 111 -13.14 -23.94 15.32
N VAL A 112 -12.59 -23.16 16.25
CA VAL A 112 -12.73 -23.36 17.69
C VAL A 112 -13.36 -22.10 18.28
N ASP A 113 -14.35 -22.29 19.14
CA ASP A 113 -15.01 -21.25 19.92
C ASP A 113 -14.34 -21.19 21.30
N GLY A 114 -13.65 -20.08 21.57
CA GLY A 114 -12.83 -19.87 22.75
C GLY A 114 -13.40 -18.83 23.70
N GLN A 115 -13.34 -19.11 25.00
CA GLN A 115 -13.61 -18.16 26.08
C GLN A 115 -12.35 -17.93 26.92
N GLY A 116 -11.95 -16.66 27.05
CA GLY A 116 -10.75 -16.24 27.78
C GLY A 116 -9.82 -15.37 26.93
N ASN A 117 -8.64 -15.09 27.44
CA ASN A 117 -7.62 -14.35 26.69
C ASN A 117 -6.84 -15.32 25.78
N PHE A 118 -7.17 -15.32 24.49
CA PHE A 118 -6.49 -16.08 23.44
C PHE A 118 -5.45 -15.25 22.67
N GLY A 119 -4.96 -14.16 23.25
CA GLY A 119 -4.01 -13.24 22.63
C GLY A 119 -4.72 -12.06 21.96
N SER A 120 -3.97 -11.24 21.24
CA SER A 120 -4.44 -10.05 20.53
C SER A 120 -3.84 -9.98 19.12
N MET A 121 -4.13 -8.92 18.36
CA MET A 121 -3.41 -8.61 17.10
C MET A 121 -1.97 -8.11 17.35
N ASP A 122 -1.64 -7.82 18.61
CA ASP A 122 -0.32 -7.48 19.08
C ASP A 122 0.44 -8.77 19.44
N PRO A 123 1.76 -8.73 19.68
CA PRO A 123 2.54 -9.93 20.03
C PRO A 123 2.23 -10.47 21.44
N ASP A 124 1.01 -10.30 21.94
CA ASP A 124 0.55 -10.86 23.20
C ASP A 124 0.19 -12.35 23.00
N PRO A 125 0.92 -13.28 23.62
CA PRO A 125 0.58 -14.69 23.54
C PRO A 125 -0.76 -14.96 24.26
N PRO A 126 -1.45 -16.06 23.91
CA PRO A 126 -2.61 -16.50 24.67
C PRO A 126 -2.24 -16.73 26.15
N ALA A 127 -3.19 -16.46 27.05
CA ALA A 127 -3.01 -16.81 28.45
C ALA A 127 -2.79 -18.31 28.61
N SER A 128 -2.21 -18.77 29.72
CA SER A 128 -1.97 -20.19 29.96
C SER A 128 -3.25 -21.03 29.80
N MET A 129 -3.12 -22.22 29.20
CA MET A 129 -4.22 -23.18 28.92
C MET A 129 -5.06 -23.61 30.13
N ARG A 130 -4.60 -23.31 31.36
CA ARG A 130 -5.35 -23.50 32.61
C ARG A 130 -6.45 -22.46 32.83
N TYR A 131 -6.34 -21.29 32.21
CA TYR A 131 -7.31 -20.19 32.34
C TYR A 131 -8.30 -20.17 31.18
N THR A 132 -7.84 -20.47 29.98
CA THR A 132 -8.68 -20.47 28.78
C THR A 132 -9.59 -21.70 28.72
N GLU A 133 -10.75 -21.51 28.09
CA GLU A 133 -11.71 -22.56 27.83
C GLU A 133 -12.07 -22.56 26.35
N ALA A 134 -12.32 -23.73 25.78
CA ALA A 134 -12.61 -23.90 24.37
C ALA A 134 -13.62 -25.02 24.13
N ARG A 135 -14.24 -24.98 22.96
CA ARG A 135 -15.06 -26.03 22.34
C ARG A 135 -15.02 -25.85 20.82
N LEU A 136 -15.50 -26.81 20.05
CA LEU A 136 -15.64 -26.64 18.61
C LEU A 136 -16.64 -25.53 18.27
N ALA A 137 -16.30 -24.72 17.27
CA ALA A 137 -17.24 -23.78 16.67
C ALA A 137 -18.29 -24.55 15.86
N ARG A 138 -19.47 -23.96 15.64
CA ARG A 138 -20.56 -24.62 14.89
C ARG A 138 -20.14 -25.07 13.50
N VAL A 139 -19.35 -24.26 12.80
CA VAL A 139 -18.84 -24.54 11.45
C VAL A 139 -17.89 -25.74 11.40
N ALA A 140 -17.23 -26.10 12.52
CA ALA A 140 -16.35 -27.25 12.55
C ALA A 140 -17.10 -28.58 12.42
N ASN A 141 -18.40 -28.62 12.76
CA ASN A 141 -19.24 -29.80 12.50
C ASN A 141 -19.25 -30.14 10.99
N SER A 142 -19.29 -29.13 10.13
CA SER A 142 -19.23 -29.32 8.68
C SER A 142 -17.89 -29.89 8.17
N LEU A 143 -16.88 -30.00 9.03
CA LEU A 143 -15.66 -30.75 8.73
C LEU A 143 -15.67 -32.18 9.31
N LEU A 144 -16.46 -32.44 10.36
CA LEU A 144 -16.38 -33.64 11.20
C LEU A 144 -17.61 -34.57 11.10
N ASP A 145 -18.72 -34.07 10.57
CA ASP A 145 -19.94 -34.86 10.41
C ASP A 145 -19.71 -36.07 9.49
N ASP A 146 -20.44 -37.16 9.74
CA ASP A 146 -20.35 -38.44 9.00
C ASP A 146 -19.02 -39.22 9.16
N LEU A 147 -18.15 -38.88 10.13
CA LEU A 147 -16.93 -39.65 10.42
C LEU A 147 -17.20 -41.10 10.85
N ASP A 148 -18.35 -41.37 11.48
CA ASP A 148 -18.79 -42.70 11.92
C ASP A 148 -19.38 -43.57 10.81
N LYS A 149 -19.47 -43.04 9.57
CA LYS A 149 -20.13 -43.68 8.43
C LYS A 149 -19.15 -44.17 7.35
N ASP A 150 -17.95 -44.57 7.76
CA ASP A 150 -16.89 -45.07 6.88
C ASP A 150 -16.61 -44.13 5.68
N THR A 151 -16.60 -42.82 5.94
CA THR A 151 -16.44 -41.79 4.88
C THR A 151 -14.99 -41.52 4.51
N VAL A 152 -14.06 -41.84 5.40
CA VAL A 152 -12.62 -41.60 5.25
C VAL A 152 -11.83 -42.75 5.86
N ASP A 153 -10.57 -42.89 5.45
CA ASP A 153 -9.70 -43.92 5.99
C ASP A 153 -9.12 -43.50 7.34
N PHE A 154 -9.05 -44.47 8.25
CA PHE A 154 -8.43 -44.32 9.57
C PHE A 154 -7.09 -45.06 9.58
N ALA A 155 -6.06 -44.40 10.08
CA ALA A 155 -4.75 -44.99 10.35
C ALA A 155 -4.59 -45.25 11.85
N ASP A 156 -3.67 -46.14 12.20
CA ASP A 156 -3.27 -46.31 13.59
C ASP A 156 -2.56 -45.05 14.09
N ASN A 157 -2.76 -44.70 15.35
CA ASN A 157 -2.00 -43.64 16.00
C ASN A 157 -0.54 -44.07 16.21
N TYR A 158 0.27 -43.20 16.82
CA TYR A 158 1.71 -43.40 16.94
C TYR A 158 2.15 -44.67 17.71
N ASP A 159 1.29 -45.24 18.57
CA ASP A 159 1.57 -46.45 19.36
C ASP A 159 0.65 -47.65 19.02
N GLY A 160 -0.23 -47.50 18.03
CA GLY A 160 -1.19 -48.54 17.62
C GLY A 160 -2.33 -48.83 18.61
N SER A 161 -2.48 -48.05 19.69
CA SER A 161 -3.54 -48.25 20.68
C SER A 161 -4.89 -47.66 20.26
N ARG A 162 -4.87 -46.71 19.32
CA ARG A 162 -6.05 -45.98 18.83
C ARG A 162 -5.98 -45.79 17.31
N ARG A 163 -7.09 -45.34 16.74
CA ARG A 163 -7.19 -44.98 15.32
C ARG A 163 -7.51 -43.50 15.16
N GLU A 164 -6.93 -42.87 14.15
CA GLU A 164 -7.20 -41.48 13.78
C GLU A 164 -7.52 -41.34 12.28
N PRO A 165 -8.37 -40.38 11.89
CA PRO A 165 -8.69 -40.15 10.48
C PRO A 165 -7.50 -39.55 9.74
N THR A 166 -7.21 -40.07 8.55
CA THR A 166 -6.13 -39.55 7.68
C THR A 166 -6.47 -38.17 7.11
N VAL A 167 -7.75 -37.95 6.81
CA VAL A 167 -8.37 -36.68 6.39
C VAL A 167 -9.77 -36.57 6.98
N LEU A 168 -10.30 -35.35 7.09
CA LEU A 168 -11.68 -35.14 7.53
C LEU A 168 -12.66 -35.10 6.35
N PRO A 169 -13.92 -35.57 6.50
CA PRO A 169 -14.96 -35.55 5.46
C PRO A 169 -15.53 -34.14 5.21
N ALA A 170 -14.65 -33.18 4.92
CA ALA A 170 -14.97 -31.77 4.78
C ALA A 170 -16.14 -31.51 3.80
N ARG A 171 -17.12 -30.70 4.25
CA ARG A 171 -18.26 -30.24 3.43
C ARG A 171 -18.00 -28.92 2.72
N PHE A 172 -16.89 -28.24 3.01
CA PHE A 172 -16.46 -27.03 2.30
C PHE A 172 -14.92 -27.01 2.15
N PRO A 173 -14.38 -26.33 1.13
CA PRO A 173 -12.94 -26.30 0.83
C PRO A 173 -12.18 -25.38 1.80
N ASN A 174 -11.96 -25.86 3.02
CA ASN A 174 -11.34 -25.10 4.10
C ASN A 174 -9.91 -24.60 3.77
N LEU A 175 -9.19 -25.29 2.86
CA LEU A 175 -7.87 -24.84 2.38
C LEU A 175 -7.92 -23.43 1.77
N LEU A 176 -8.95 -23.11 0.98
CA LEU A 176 -9.13 -21.79 0.39
C LEU A 176 -9.74 -20.83 1.40
N VAL A 177 -10.75 -21.27 2.15
CA VAL A 177 -11.50 -20.40 3.08
C VAL A 177 -10.58 -19.82 4.15
N ASN A 178 -9.80 -20.65 4.83
CA ASN A 178 -8.94 -20.22 5.93
C ASN A 178 -7.48 -20.02 5.52
N GLY A 179 -7.08 -20.52 4.35
CA GLY A 179 -5.69 -20.51 3.95
C GLY A 179 -4.83 -21.46 4.79
N ALA A 180 -3.54 -21.44 4.54
CA ALA A 180 -2.56 -22.21 5.29
C ALA A 180 -1.15 -21.64 5.11
N GLY A 181 -0.40 -21.53 6.20
CA GLY A 181 1.02 -21.15 6.17
C GLY A 181 1.89 -22.24 6.79
N GLY A 182 3.06 -22.54 6.21
CA GLY A 182 3.97 -23.54 6.74
C GLY A 182 5.32 -23.56 6.03
N ILE A 183 6.38 -23.85 6.80
CA ILE A 183 7.75 -24.01 6.28
C ILE A 183 8.13 -25.48 6.50
N ALA A 184 8.49 -26.17 5.42
CA ALA A 184 8.96 -27.55 5.43
C ALA A 184 10.45 -27.60 5.06
N VAL A 185 11.00 -28.81 4.86
CA VAL A 185 12.38 -28.96 4.38
C VAL A 185 12.42 -28.69 2.87
N GLY A 186 13.11 -27.63 2.45
CA GLY A 186 13.30 -27.27 1.04
C GLY A 186 12.09 -26.62 0.34
N MET A 187 10.98 -26.39 1.06
CA MET A 187 9.77 -25.78 0.50
C MET A 187 8.96 -25.05 1.57
N ALA A 188 8.07 -24.17 1.13
CA ALA A 188 7.12 -23.46 1.99
C ALA A 188 5.75 -23.39 1.32
N THR A 189 4.72 -23.11 2.11
CA THR A 189 3.36 -22.83 1.66
C THR A 189 2.84 -21.59 2.35
N ASN A 190 2.09 -20.78 1.61
CA ASN A 190 1.42 -19.59 2.12
C ASN A 190 0.18 -19.30 1.27
N ILE A 191 -0.92 -19.96 1.58
CA ILE A 191 -2.20 -19.84 0.89
C ILE A 191 -3.02 -18.76 1.60
N PRO A 192 -3.47 -17.71 0.88
CA PRO A 192 -4.30 -16.67 1.49
C PRO A 192 -5.72 -17.19 1.79
N PRO A 193 -6.40 -16.65 2.81
CA PRO A 193 -7.81 -16.93 3.07
C PRO A 193 -8.73 -16.29 2.02
N HIS A 194 -9.93 -16.85 1.86
CA HIS A 194 -10.94 -16.41 0.90
C HIS A 194 -12.33 -16.40 1.54
N ASN A 195 -13.24 -15.68 0.90
CA ASN A 195 -14.62 -15.62 1.35
C ASN A 195 -15.32 -16.98 1.13
N LEU A 196 -15.92 -17.54 2.18
CA LEU A 196 -16.61 -18.84 2.10
C LEU A 196 -17.74 -18.86 1.06
N GLY A 197 -18.52 -17.78 0.97
CA GLY A 197 -19.65 -17.69 0.05
C GLY A 197 -19.20 -17.66 -1.42
N GLU A 198 -18.14 -16.91 -1.72
CA GLU A 198 -17.52 -16.85 -3.05
C GLU A 198 -16.88 -18.18 -3.44
N VAL A 199 -16.18 -18.82 -2.51
CA VAL A 199 -15.55 -20.12 -2.77
C VAL A 199 -16.60 -21.19 -3.06
N ILE A 200 -17.72 -21.20 -2.34
CA ILE A 200 -18.84 -22.11 -2.66
C ILE A 200 -19.46 -21.76 -4.01
N ALA A 201 -19.61 -20.47 -4.34
CA ALA A 201 -20.09 -20.08 -5.67
C ALA A 201 -19.16 -20.59 -6.79
N GLY A 202 -17.83 -20.52 -6.60
CA GLY A 202 -16.86 -21.10 -7.52
C GLY A 202 -16.94 -22.63 -7.61
N CYS A 203 -17.22 -23.32 -6.50
CA CYS A 203 -17.47 -24.77 -6.50
C CYS A 203 -18.73 -25.13 -7.29
N LEU A 204 -19.82 -24.38 -7.10
CA LEU A 204 -21.07 -24.57 -7.84
C LEU A 204 -20.86 -24.32 -9.35
N ALA A 205 -20.14 -23.26 -9.71
CA ALA A 205 -19.78 -22.96 -11.09
C ALA A 205 -18.96 -24.09 -11.74
N PHE A 206 -18.03 -24.70 -10.98
CA PHE A 206 -17.28 -25.87 -11.45
C PHE A 206 -18.16 -27.11 -11.62
N ILE A 207 -19.15 -27.33 -10.76
CA ILE A 207 -20.14 -28.41 -10.92
C ILE A 207 -20.97 -28.20 -12.20
N ASP A 208 -21.40 -26.96 -12.45
CA ASP A 208 -22.17 -26.60 -13.66
C ASP A 208 -21.33 -26.73 -14.94
N ASN A 209 -20.05 -26.35 -14.89
CA ASN A 209 -19.13 -26.45 -16.00
C ASN A 209 -17.75 -26.97 -15.54
N PRO A 210 -17.47 -28.28 -15.61
CA PRO A 210 -16.16 -28.83 -15.25
C PRO A 210 -14.98 -28.34 -16.12
N ALA A 211 -15.27 -27.77 -17.29
CA ALA A 211 -14.29 -27.17 -18.19
C ALA A 211 -14.02 -25.69 -17.87
N ILE A 212 -14.67 -25.12 -16.84
CA ILE A 212 -14.44 -23.73 -16.41
C ILE A 212 -12.94 -23.49 -16.18
N THR A 213 -12.47 -22.38 -16.72
CA THR A 213 -11.07 -21.94 -16.64
C THR A 213 -10.79 -21.23 -15.32
N THR A 214 -9.51 -21.08 -14.98
CA THR A 214 -9.12 -20.30 -13.80
C THR A 214 -9.56 -18.85 -13.94
N GLU A 215 -9.50 -18.30 -15.15
CA GLU A 215 -9.91 -16.93 -15.47
C GLU A 215 -11.40 -16.69 -15.23
N GLU A 216 -12.26 -17.63 -15.63
CA GLU A 216 -13.70 -17.56 -15.36
C GLU A 216 -14.01 -17.76 -13.87
N LEU A 217 -13.27 -18.63 -13.17
CA LEU A 217 -13.41 -18.81 -11.72
C LEU A 217 -13.13 -17.52 -10.92
N ILE A 218 -12.29 -16.62 -11.44
CA ILE A 218 -12.00 -15.32 -10.80
C ILE A 218 -13.24 -14.41 -10.77
N GLU A 219 -14.19 -14.58 -11.68
CA GLU A 219 -15.45 -13.83 -11.64
C GLU A 219 -16.28 -14.19 -10.41
N TYR A 220 -16.16 -15.43 -9.92
CA TYR A 220 -16.82 -15.91 -8.70
C TYR A 220 -15.97 -15.68 -7.45
N ILE A 221 -14.64 -15.71 -7.58
CA ILE A 221 -13.66 -15.54 -6.50
C ILE A 221 -12.68 -14.41 -6.89
N PRO A 222 -13.06 -13.13 -6.74
CA PRO A 222 -12.28 -12.00 -7.26
C PRO A 222 -10.88 -11.86 -6.67
N GLY A 223 -10.67 -12.37 -5.45
CA GLY A 223 -9.39 -12.27 -4.74
C GLY A 223 -9.47 -12.83 -3.32
N PRO A 224 -8.35 -12.83 -2.58
CA PRO A 224 -8.33 -13.15 -1.15
C PRO A 224 -9.31 -12.31 -0.32
N ASP A 225 -9.74 -12.84 0.82
CA ASP A 225 -10.53 -12.13 1.83
C ASP A 225 -9.86 -12.30 3.20
N PHE A 226 -9.04 -11.34 3.57
CA PHE A 226 -8.28 -11.35 4.81
C PHE A 226 -9.12 -10.90 6.01
N PRO A 227 -9.00 -11.56 7.17
CA PRO A 227 -9.78 -11.21 8.37
C PRO A 227 -9.48 -9.83 8.94
N THR A 228 -8.33 -9.21 8.62
CA THR A 228 -7.96 -7.86 9.06
C THR A 228 -8.49 -6.74 8.16
N ALA A 229 -9.28 -7.08 7.12
CA ALA A 229 -9.95 -6.14 6.22
C ALA A 229 -9.04 -5.05 5.58
N PRO A 230 -7.86 -5.38 5.03
CA PRO A 230 -7.04 -4.41 4.30
C PRO A 230 -7.69 -4.02 2.96
N LEU A 231 -7.18 -2.94 2.36
CA LEU A 231 -7.34 -2.65 0.93
C LEU A 231 -6.36 -3.53 0.14
N ILE A 232 -6.86 -4.26 -0.84
CA ILE A 232 -6.04 -5.00 -1.81
C ILE A 232 -5.84 -4.11 -3.03
N LEU A 233 -4.59 -3.80 -3.37
CA LEU A 233 -4.27 -2.86 -4.46
C LEU A 233 -4.18 -3.61 -5.80
N GLY A 234 -5.24 -3.54 -6.59
CA GLY A 234 -5.37 -4.27 -7.86
C GLY A 234 -5.50 -5.79 -7.71
N GLN A 235 -5.62 -6.50 -8.83
CA GLN A 235 -5.85 -7.95 -8.86
C GLN A 235 -4.70 -8.77 -9.46
N SER A 236 -3.65 -8.12 -9.99
CA SER A 236 -2.56 -8.80 -10.70
C SER A 236 -1.88 -9.87 -9.84
N GLY A 237 -1.61 -9.54 -8.57
CA GLY A 237 -1.01 -10.45 -7.60
C GLY A 237 -1.88 -11.68 -7.30
N ALA A 238 -3.19 -11.47 -7.08
CA ALA A 238 -4.14 -12.56 -6.83
C ALA A 238 -4.32 -13.44 -8.07
N ARG A 239 -4.45 -12.82 -9.25
CA ARG A 239 -4.57 -13.52 -10.53
C ARG A 239 -3.37 -14.40 -10.81
N ALA A 240 -2.15 -13.90 -10.59
CA ALA A 240 -0.93 -14.69 -10.73
C ALA A 240 -0.91 -15.88 -9.76
N ALA A 241 -1.33 -15.67 -8.50
CA ALA A 241 -1.43 -16.74 -7.51
C ALA A 241 -2.44 -17.82 -7.94
N TYR A 242 -3.57 -17.44 -8.53
CA TYR A 242 -4.57 -18.39 -9.01
C TYR A 242 -4.15 -19.17 -10.24
N THR A 243 -3.48 -18.54 -11.21
CA THR A 243 -3.13 -19.19 -12.49
C THR A 243 -1.81 -19.96 -12.44
N THR A 244 -0.87 -19.55 -11.57
CA THR A 244 0.47 -20.17 -11.48
C THR A 244 0.76 -20.83 -10.14
N GLY A 245 -0.12 -20.64 -9.15
CA GLY A 245 0.11 -21.02 -7.76
C GLY A 245 1.03 -20.08 -6.98
N ARG A 246 1.57 -19.01 -7.60
CA ARG A 246 2.42 -18.02 -6.92
C ARG A 246 2.06 -16.59 -7.30
N GLY A 247 2.06 -15.69 -6.32
CA GLY A 247 1.77 -14.28 -6.57
C GLY A 247 2.07 -13.40 -5.37
N SER A 248 2.16 -12.09 -5.60
CA SER A 248 2.40 -11.10 -4.54
C SER A 248 1.18 -10.20 -4.44
N VAL A 249 0.37 -10.37 -3.40
CA VAL A 249 -0.87 -9.60 -3.20
C VAL A 249 -0.55 -8.37 -2.36
N LEU A 250 -0.62 -7.19 -2.97
CA LEU A 250 -0.32 -5.93 -2.27
C LEU A 250 -1.51 -5.50 -1.41
N MET A 251 -1.26 -5.28 -0.12
CA MET A 251 -2.24 -4.89 0.87
C MET A 251 -1.88 -3.52 1.45
N ARG A 252 -2.89 -2.70 1.77
CA ARG A 252 -2.73 -1.39 2.40
C ARG A 252 -3.74 -1.22 3.53
N ALA A 253 -3.33 -0.52 4.59
CA ALA A 253 -4.22 -0.08 5.66
C ALA A 253 -5.35 0.79 5.10
N ARG A 254 -6.58 0.58 5.60
CA ARG A 254 -7.66 1.55 5.39
C ARG A 254 -7.38 2.79 6.21
N HIS A 255 -7.67 3.96 5.66
CA HIS A 255 -7.42 5.22 6.33
C HIS A 255 -8.55 6.21 6.12
N GLU A 256 -8.70 7.11 7.08
CA GLU A 256 -9.57 8.28 7.03
C GLU A 256 -8.78 9.50 7.50
N ILE A 257 -9.16 10.68 7.01
CA ILE A 257 -8.58 11.96 7.46
C ILE A 257 -9.63 12.67 8.31
N GLU A 258 -9.32 12.90 9.58
CA GLU A 258 -10.19 13.65 10.51
C GLU A 258 -9.55 15.00 10.86
N ALA A 259 -10.38 16.03 11.06
CA ALA A 259 -9.94 17.27 11.70
C ALA A 259 -9.84 17.05 13.22
N THR A 260 -8.72 17.45 13.83
CA THR A 260 -8.50 17.29 15.27
C THR A 260 -9.48 18.16 16.05
N ARG A 261 -10.23 17.56 17.00
CA ARG A 261 -11.21 18.27 17.83
C ARG A 261 -10.58 18.81 19.12
N GLY A 262 -10.58 20.14 19.31
CA GLY A 262 -10.22 20.78 20.58
C GLY A 262 -9.78 22.25 20.44
N ALA A 263 -9.99 23.06 21.50
CA ALA A 263 -9.71 24.50 21.51
C ALA A 263 -8.21 24.89 21.39
N LYS A 264 -7.28 23.91 21.45
CA LYS A 264 -5.83 24.08 21.22
C LYS A 264 -5.33 23.44 19.91
N SER A 265 -6.24 22.85 19.14
CA SER A 265 -5.94 22.02 17.96
C SER A 265 -6.71 22.45 16.73
N GLU A 266 -7.32 23.63 16.75
CA GLU A 266 -8.07 24.21 15.63
C GLU A 266 -7.13 24.34 14.42
N GLY A 267 -7.45 23.62 13.34
CA GLY A 267 -6.65 23.56 12.11
C GLY A 267 -5.68 22.38 11.99
N ARG A 268 -5.59 21.45 12.97
CA ARG A 268 -4.80 20.21 12.83
C ARG A 268 -5.61 19.09 12.18
N GLN A 269 -4.94 18.26 11.39
CA GLN A 269 -5.51 17.05 10.78
C GLN A 269 -4.84 15.80 11.37
N SER A 270 -5.56 14.69 11.37
CA SER A 270 -5.06 13.39 11.80
C SER A 270 -5.39 12.35 10.75
N ILE A 271 -4.43 11.45 10.49
CA ILE A 271 -4.64 10.23 9.69
C ILE A 271 -5.04 9.13 10.65
N ILE A 272 -6.10 8.40 10.33
CA ILE A 272 -6.61 7.32 11.17
C ILE A 272 -6.63 6.02 10.40
N PHE A 273 -5.84 5.05 10.83
CA PHE A 273 -5.93 3.70 10.30
C PHE A 273 -7.00 2.90 11.01
N THR A 274 -7.99 2.46 10.23
CA THR A 274 -9.14 1.66 10.68
C THR A 274 -8.95 0.16 10.44
N SER A 275 -7.92 -0.22 9.68
CA SER A 275 -7.52 -1.59 9.45
C SER A 275 -6.02 -1.72 9.20
N ILE A 276 -5.49 -2.94 9.26
CA ILE A 276 -4.06 -3.21 9.02
C ILE A 276 -3.87 -4.34 8.01
N PRO A 277 -2.74 -4.35 7.27
CA PRO A 277 -2.38 -5.50 6.44
C PRO A 277 -2.26 -6.79 7.26
N PHE A 278 -2.66 -7.90 6.65
CA PHE A 278 -2.67 -9.21 7.31
C PHE A 278 -1.25 -9.63 7.74
N GLN A 279 -1.13 -10.20 8.95
CA GLN A 279 0.14 -10.67 9.56
C GLN A 279 1.21 -9.60 9.91
N VAL A 280 0.89 -8.30 9.85
CA VAL A 280 1.85 -7.24 10.24
C VAL A 280 1.91 -7.03 11.77
N GLY A 281 0.76 -7.15 12.43
CA GLY A 281 0.62 -6.83 13.86
C GLY A 281 0.54 -5.32 14.11
N LYS A 282 -0.31 -4.90 15.05
CA LYS A 282 -0.63 -3.47 15.25
C LYS A 282 0.49 -2.72 15.96
N SER A 283 1.01 -3.24 17.07
CA SER A 283 2.13 -2.63 17.80
C SER A 283 3.39 -2.49 16.93
N GLY A 284 3.72 -3.52 16.14
CA GLY A 284 4.86 -3.48 15.23
C GLY A 284 4.68 -2.49 14.07
N LEU A 285 3.44 -2.23 13.64
CA LEU A 285 3.13 -1.16 12.69
C LEU A 285 3.41 0.21 13.31
N VAL A 286 2.86 0.47 14.49
CA VAL A 286 3.02 1.74 15.23
C VAL A 286 4.50 2.01 15.52
N GLU A 287 5.23 1.02 16.00
CA GLU A 287 6.67 1.11 16.29
C GLU A 287 7.47 1.49 15.05
N LYS A 288 7.19 0.86 13.89
CA LYS A 288 7.90 1.18 12.63
C LYS A 288 7.55 2.55 12.07
N ILE A 289 6.32 3.03 12.25
CA ILE A 289 5.96 4.42 11.89
C ILE A 289 6.72 5.38 12.80
N ALA A 290 6.75 5.13 14.11
CA ALA A 290 7.47 5.96 15.08
C ALA A 290 8.99 5.98 14.83
N GLU A 291 9.59 4.83 14.52
CA GLU A 291 11.00 4.70 14.14
C GLU A 291 11.29 5.49 12.86
N ALA A 292 10.47 5.32 11.81
CA ALA A 292 10.64 6.06 10.56
C ALA A 292 10.47 7.59 10.74
N ALA A 293 9.57 8.02 11.63
CA ALA A 293 9.43 9.43 11.99
C ALA A 293 10.64 9.95 12.79
N LYS A 294 11.16 9.16 13.73
CA LYS A 294 12.35 9.50 14.52
C LYS A 294 13.60 9.61 13.65
N ASP A 295 13.75 8.73 12.67
CA ASP A 295 14.83 8.73 11.69
C ASP A 295 14.70 9.85 10.64
N LYS A 296 13.63 10.65 10.69
CA LYS A 296 13.27 11.66 9.68
C LYS A 296 13.10 11.08 8.27
N ARG A 297 12.74 9.79 8.16
CA ARG A 297 12.27 9.20 6.89
C ARG A 297 10.81 9.57 6.62
N ILE A 298 10.04 9.80 7.68
CA ILE A 298 8.69 10.36 7.61
C ILE A 298 8.69 11.70 8.35
N GLU A 299 8.33 12.75 7.65
CA GLU A 299 8.16 14.09 8.20
C GLU A 299 6.67 14.40 8.41
N GLY A 300 6.35 15.57 8.98
CA GLY A 300 4.95 15.96 9.19
C GLY A 300 4.19 15.25 10.33
N ILE A 301 4.73 14.19 10.95
CA ILE A 301 4.10 13.55 12.12
C ILE A 301 4.42 14.31 13.42
N SER A 302 3.42 14.54 14.25
CA SER A 302 3.54 15.18 15.57
C SER A 302 3.38 14.21 16.74
N ASP A 303 2.42 13.30 16.66
CA ASP A 303 2.15 12.28 17.68
C ASP A 303 1.53 11.02 17.02
N ILE A 304 1.68 9.86 17.66
CA ILE A 304 1.10 8.60 17.21
C ILE A 304 0.48 7.90 18.43
N ARG A 305 -0.80 7.56 18.34
CA ARG A 305 -1.55 6.89 19.40
C ARG A 305 -2.31 5.68 18.86
N ASP A 306 -2.40 4.66 19.70
CA ASP A 306 -3.28 3.52 19.46
C ASP A 306 -4.52 3.64 20.36
N GLU A 307 -5.66 3.95 19.74
CA GLU A 307 -6.97 4.08 20.37
C GLU A 307 -7.86 2.85 20.08
N SER A 308 -7.26 1.74 19.64
CA SER A 308 -7.98 0.51 19.32
C SER A 308 -8.73 -0.04 20.53
N SER A 309 -9.95 -0.50 20.30
CA SER A 309 -10.83 -1.02 21.36
C SER A 309 -11.53 -2.30 20.90
N ARG A 310 -12.55 -2.74 21.66
CA ARG A 310 -13.43 -3.84 21.23
C ARG A 310 -14.26 -3.50 19.99
N GLU A 311 -14.39 -2.21 19.67
CA GLU A 311 -15.14 -1.73 18.51
C GLU A 311 -14.35 -1.87 17.21
N GLY A 312 -13.01 -1.90 17.27
CA GLY A 312 -12.16 -2.04 16.10
C GLY A 312 -10.76 -1.49 16.28
N VAL A 313 -9.97 -1.57 15.20
CA VAL A 313 -8.64 -0.96 15.12
C VAL A 313 -8.80 0.53 14.87
N ARG A 314 -8.10 1.36 15.66
CA ARG A 314 -8.02 2.82 15.48
C ARG A 314 -6.63 3.31 15.86
N VAL A 315 -5.74 3.41 14.88
CA VAL A 315 -4.41 4.00 15.07
C VAL A 315 -4.45 5.44 14.56
N VAL A 316 -4.21 6.41 15.43
CA VAL A 316 -4.29 7.84 15.16
C VAL A 316 -2.89 8.41 14.99
N ILE A 317 -2.65 9.10 13.89
CA ILE A 317 -1.40 9.77 13.54
C ILE A 317 -1.71 11.26 13.42
N ASP A 318 -1.33 12.04 14.42
CA ASP A 318 -1.58 13.48 14.41
C ASP A 318 -0.51 14.19 13.60
N LEU A 319 -0.96 15.03 12.67
CA LEU A 319 -0.07 15.78 11.79
C LEU A 319 0.36 17.12 12.43
N LYS A 320 1.53 17.59 12.01
CA LYS A 320 1.94 18.97 12.21
C LYS A 320 0.99 19.88 11.42
N ARG A 321 0.86 21.14 11.86
CA ARG A 321 -0.12 22.10 11.32
C ARG A 321 0.07 22.39 9.83
N ASP A 322 1.30 22.28 9.36
CA ASP A 322 1.80 22.58 8.02
C ASP A 322 1.99 21.33 7.13
N ALA A 323 1.66 20.13 7.62
CA ALA A 323 1.90 18.89 6.89
C ALA A 323 0.67 18.47 6.08
N SER A 324 0.86 18.15 4.79
CA SER A 324 -0.20 17.58 3.98
C SER A 324 -0.45 16.10 4.35
N PRO A 325 -1.70 15.70 4.64
CA PRO A 325 -2.02 14.30 4.89
C PRO A 325 -1.59 13.36 3.77
N GLU A 326 -1.71 13.79 2.51
CA GLU A 326 -1.39 12.96 1.34
C GLU A 326 0.10 12.65 1.26
N VAL A 327 0.95 13.65 1.49
CA VAL A 327 2.41 13.50 1.47
C VAL A 327 2.87 12.58 2.61
N VAL A 328 2.34 12.79 3.82
CA VAL A 328 2.66 11.94 4.98
C VAL A 328 2.19 10.49 4.74
N LEU A 329 1.00 10.29 4.16
CA LEU A 329 0.52 8.96 3.77
C LEU A 329 1.48 8.29 2.76
N ASN A 330 1.92 9.00 1.73
CA ASN A 330 2.86 8.46 0.75
C ASN A 330 4.18 8.02 1.40
N GLN A 331 4.71 8.83 2.32
CA GLN A 331 5.90 8.47 3.11
C GLN A 331 5.63 7.23 3.98
N ILE A 332 4.46 7.14 4.63
CA ILE A 332 4.07 5.96 5.43
C ILE A 332 3.99 4.70 4.54
N TRP A 333 3.40 4.77 3.34
CA TRP A 333 3.35 3.65 2.40
C TRP A 333 4.72 3.17 1.94
N ARG A 334 5.67 4.11 1.76
CA ARG A 334 7.02 3.82 1.30
C ARG A 334 7.89 3.17 2.37
N TYR A 335 7.79 3.65 3.61
CA TYR A 335 8.78 3.36 4.65
C TYR A 335 8.28 2.45 5.78
N THR A 336 7.02 2.03 5.75
CA THR A 336 6.40 1.26 6.85
C THR A 336 5.55 0.09 6.32
N PRO A 337 5.22 -0.91 7.15
CA PRO A 337 4.38 -2.01 6.73
C PRO A 337 2.88 -1.66 6.70
N ALA A 338 2.51 -0.38 6.78
CA ALA A 338 1.14 0.08 6.54
C ALA A 338 0.68 -0.28 5.11
N GLN A 339 1.64 -0.41 4.20
CA GLN A 339 1.49 -1.13 2.93
C GLN A 339 2.46 -2.31 2.91
N ALA A 340 1.95 -3.52 2.67
CA ALA A 340 2.76 -4.74 2.68
C ALA A 340 2.26 -5.75 1.65
N SER A 341 3.16 -6.58 1.12
CA SER A 341 2.81 -7.67 0.22
C SER A 341 2.59 -8.98 0.97
N PHE A 342 1.51 -9.69 0.64
CA PHE A 342 1.34 -11.10 1.00
C PHE A 342 1.93 -12.01 -0.09
N PRO A 343 3.02 -12.76 0.19
CA PRO A 343 3.62 -13.66 -0.79
C PRO A 343 2.83 -14.97 -0.86
N ALA A 344 1.87 -15.04 -1.78
CA ALA A 344 1.05 -16.23 -2.00
C ALA A 344 1.88 -17.34 -2.67
N ASN A 345 1.82 -18.53 -2.08
CA ASN A 345 2.43 -19.74 -2.60
C ASN A 345 1.51 -20.94 -2.30
N MET A 346 0.74 -21.35 -3.30
CA MET A 346 -0.34 -22.33 -3.19
C MET A 346 0.17 -23.77 -3.28
N LEU A 347 0.94 -24.18 -2.27
CA LEU A 347 1.53 -25.51 -2.18
C LEU A 347 0.79 -26.36 -1.13
N ALA A 348 0.30 -27.54 -1.52
CA ALA A 348 -0.41 -28.46 -0.63
C ALA A 348 -0.10 -29.93 -1.00
N ILE A 349 -0.48 -30.86 -0.12
CA ILE A 349 -0.36 -32.29 -0.37
C ILE A 349 -1.54 -32.75 -1.22
N LYS A 350 -1.26 -33.33 -2.40
CA LYS A 350 -2.23 -33.99 -3.27
C LYS A 350 -1.75 -35.42 -3.53
N GLY A 351 -2.56 -36.42 -3.17
CA GLY A 351 -2.19 -37.83 -3.34
C GLY A 351 -0.89 -38.23 -2.61
N GLY A 352 -0.59 -37.63 -1.46
CA GLY A 352 0.62 -37.89 -0.68
C GLY A 352 1.88 -37.17 -1.18
N ARG A 353 1.78 -36.29 -2.19
CA ARG A 353 2.91 -35.53 -2.73
C ARG A 353 2.69 -34.02 -2.63
N PRO A 354 3.72 -33.22 -2.33
CA PRO A 354 3.63 -31.78 -2.34
C PRO A 354 3.57 -31.25 -3.77
N GLU A 355 2.52 -30.51 -4.11
CA GLU A 355 2.30 -29.92 -5.43
C GLU A 355 1.92 -28.44 -5.31
N VAL A 356 2.39 -27.63 -6.26
CA VAL A 356 1.89 -26.26 -6.45
C VAL A 356 0.60 -26.36 -7.25
N LEU A 357 -0.48 -25.79 -6.73
CA LEU A 357 -1.83 -25.94 -7.27
C LEU A 357 -2.38 -24.59 -7.72
N THR A 358 -3.12 -24.59 -8.82
CA THR A 358 -3.94 -23.45 -9.23
C THR A 358 -5.24 -23.39 -8.43
N LEU A 359 -5.97 -22.27 -8.52
CA LEU A 359 -7.31 -22.16 -7.91
C LEU A 359 -8.25 -23.28 -8.40
N ARG A 360 -8.21 -23.55 -9.70
CA ARG A 360 -9.00 -24.61 -10.35
C ARG A 360 -8.61 -25.99 -9.82
N ASP A 361 -7.31 -26.28 -9.66
CA ASP A 361 -6.85 -27.59 -9.15
C ASP A 361 -7.33 -27.86 -7.73
N ILE A 362 -7.36 -26.83 -6.87
CA ILE A 362 -7.84 -26.96 -5.49
C ILE A 362 -9.34 -27.25 -5.47
N ILE A 363 -10.15 -26.50 -6.23
CA ILE A 363 -11.60 -26.73 -6.33
C ILE A 363 -11.88 -28.13 -6.89
N GLN A 364 -11.18 -28.51 -7.97
CA GLN A 364 -11.33 -29.84 -8.57
C GLN A 364 -11.01 -30.95 -7.58
N ALA A 365 -9.90 -30.85 -6.84
CA ALA A 365 -9.51 -31.85 -5.86
C ALA A 365 -10.53 -31.97 -4.72
N PHE A 366 -11.09 -30.85 -4.26
CA PHE A 366 -12.15 -30.83 -3.25
C PHE A 366 -13.44 -31.50 -3.76
N ILE A 367 -13.90 -31.16 -4.97
CA ILE A 367 -15.11 -31.76 -5.55
C ILE A 367 -14.97 -33.27 -5.75
N GLN A 368 -13.82 -33.73 -6.25
CA GLN A 368 -13.53 -35.16 -6.39
C GLN A 368 -13.50 -35.88 -5.04
N PHE A 369 -12.93 -35.25 -4.01
CA PHE A 369 -12.96 -35.79 -2.66
C PHE A 369 -14.40 -35.85 -2.10
N ARG A 370 -15.22 -34.82 -2.34
CA ARG A 370 -16.61 -34.82 -1.90
C ARG A 370 -17.45 -35.89 -2.59
N GLU A 371 -17.21 -36.13 -3.88
CA GLU A 371 -17.82 -37.26 -4.61
C GLU A 371 -17.51 -38.60 -3.95
N GLN A 372 -16.24 -38.81 -3.54
CA GLN A 372 -15.82 -40.03 -2.82
C GLN A 372 -16.49 -40.15 -1.45
N VAL A 373 -16.52 -39.07 -0.67
CA VAL A 373 -17.14 -39.04 0.67
C VAL A 373 -18.63 -39.36 0.59
N ILE A 374 -19.36 -38.71 -0.33
CA ILE A 374 -20.80 -38.95 -0.53
C ILE A 374 -21.03 -40.40 -0.98
N THR A 375 -20.22 -40.91 -1.92
CA THR A 375 -20.32 -42.31 -2.36
C THR A 375 -20.13 -43.31 -1.22
N ARG A 376 -19.11 -43.12 -0.38
CA ARG A 376 -18.83 -43.98 0.77
C ARG A 376 -19.95 -43.91 1.81
N ARG A 377 -20.40 -42.70 2.15
CA ARG A 377 -21.52 -42.49 3.08
C ARG A 377 -22.79 -43.18 2.59
N THR A 378 -23.15 -43.01 1.32
CA THR A 378 -24.34 -43.62 0.73
C THR A 378 -24.23 -45.15 0.71
N LYS A 379 -23.04 -45.70 0.43
CA LYS A 379 -22.80 -47.16 0.53
C LYS A 379 -22.93 -47.67 1.96
N PHE A 380 -22.41 -46.93 2.94
CA PHE A 380 -22.53 -47.29 4.35
C PHE A 380 -23.98 -47.32 4.81
N GLU A 381 -24.74 -46.26 4.53
CA GLU A 381 -26.16 -46.17 4.90
C GLU A 381 -27.00 -47.21 4.14
N LEU A 382 -26.69 -47.46 2.85
CA LEU A 382 -27.31 -48.54 2.06
C LEU A 382 -27.08 -49.91 2.70
N ASN A 383 -25.83 -50.24 3.07
CA ASN A 383 -25.50 -51.52 3.67
C ASN A 383 -26.17 -51.68 5.04
N LYS A 384 -26.17 -50.62 5.86
CA LYS A 384 -26.84 -50.59 7.16
C LYS A 384 -28.36 -50.76 7.03
N ALA A 385 -28.97 -50.06 6.05
CA ALA A 385 -30.38 -50.18 5.75
C ALA A 385 -30.73 -51.58 5.24
N ARG A 386 -29.94 -52.15 4.33
CA ARG A 386 -30.08 -53.53 3.84
C ARG A 386 -29.95 -54.56 4.95
N ASP A 387 -28.95 -54.43 5.81
CA ASP A 387 -28.76 -55.32 6.96
C ASP A 387 -29.95 -55.30 7.91
N ARG A 388 -30.53 -54.13 8.16
CA ARG A 388 -31.72 -53.98 9.01
C ARG A 388 -32.97 -54.53 8.31
N ALA A 389 -33.17 -54.18 7.04
CA ALA A 389 -34.30 -54.61 6.24
C ALA A 389 -34.31 -56.13 6.03
N HIS A 390 -33.12 -56.75 5.89
CA HIS A 390 -32.92 -58.20 5.86
C HIS A 390 -33.51 -58.89 7.09
N ILE A 391 -33.21 -58.37 8.29
CA ILE A 391 -33.76 -58.92 9.53
C ILE A 391 -35.27 -58.73 9.59
N LEU A 392 -35.77 -57.52 9.28
CA LEU A 392 -37.21 -57.22 9.30
C LEU A 392 -38.00 -58.09 8.33
N LEU A 393 -37.45 -58.38 7.15
CA LEU A 393 -38.06 -59.29 6.17
C LEU A 393 -38.34 -60.67 6.79
N GLY A 394 -37.34 -61.25 7.46
CA GLY A 394 -37.51 -62.53 8.18
C GLY A 394 -38.55 -62.44 9.30
N LEU A 395 -38.61 -61.32 10.03
CA LEU A 395 -39.63 -61.11 11.06
C LEU A 395 -41.04 -60.99 10.46
N VAL A 396 -41.21 -60.30 9.33
CA VAL A 396 -42.50 -60.20 8.64
C VAL A 396 -42.96 -61.56 8.13
N VAL A 397 -42.05 -62.38 7.57
CA VAL A 397 -42.34 -63.78 7.19
C VAL A 397 -42.80 -64.58 8.40
N ALA A 398 -42.08 -64.48 9.52
CA ALA A 398 -42.40 -65.24 10.73
C ALA A 398 -43.73 -64.82 11.37
N VAL A 399 -44.00 -63.52 11.47
CA VAL A 399 -45.27 -63.00 12.04
C VAL A 399 -46.45 -63.32 11.13
N SER A 400 -46.25 -63.34 9.81
CA SER A 400 -47.30 -63.71 8.86
C SER A 400 -47.63 -65.20 8.87
N ASN A 401 -46.72 -66.05 9.37
CA ASN A 401 -46.87 -67.50 9.48
C ASN A 401 -46.70 -67.99 10.93
N LEU A 402 -47.18 -67.20 11.91
CA LEU A 402 -46.88 -67.37 13.34
C LEU A 402 -47.21 -68.77 13.88
N ASP A 403 -48.38 -69.30 13.55
CA ASP A 403 -48.83 -70.61 14.06
C ASP A 403 -47.88 -71.74 13.66
N GLU A 404 -47.39 -71.71 12.42
CA GLU A 404 -46.43 -72.69 11.90
C GLU A 404 -45.04 -72.52 12.54
N VAL A 405 -44.57 -71.28 12.69
CA VAL A 405 -43.31 -70.99 13.39
C VAL A 405 -43.36 -71.48 14.84
N VAL A 406 -44.45 -71.21 15.56
CA VAL A 406 -44.65 -71.65 16.94
C VAL A 406 -44.75 -73.17 17.03
N ALA A 407 -45.40 -73.84 16.07
CA ALA A 407 -45.45 -75.29 16.01
C ALA A 407 -44.06 -75.92 15.83
N ILE A 408 -43.23 -75.37 14.93
CA ILE A 408 -41.84 -75.84 14.72
C ILE A 408 -41.00 -75.64 15.99
N ILE A 409 -41.12 -74.50 16.66
CA ILE A 409 -40.38 -74.19 17.89
C ILE A 409 -40.83 -75.12 19.04
N ARG A 410 -42.13 -75.26 19.28
CA ARG A 410 -42.67 -76.14 20.34
C ARG A 410 -42.42 -77.62 20.10
N GLY A 411 -42.35 -78.04 18.83
CA GLY A 411 -42.09 -79.42 18.42
C GLY A 411 -40.61 -79.80 18.35
N SER A 412 -39.70 -78.91 18.75
CA SER A 412 -38.25 -79.16 18.75
C SER A 412 -37.74 -79.34 20.17
N SER A 413 -36.82 -80.28 20.38
CA SER A 413 -36.30 -80.62 21.71
C SER A 413 -35.34 -79.56 22.28
N ASN A 414 -34.72 -78.77 21.40
CA ASN A 414 -33.77 -77.72 21.76
C ASN A 414 -33.71 -76.61 20.69
N PRO A 415 -33.12 -75.44 20.99
CA PRO A 415 -33.02 -74.33 20.04
C PRO A 415 -32.22 -74.63 18.76
N ALA A 416 -31.22 -75.52 18.81
CA ALA A 416 -30.43 -75.87 17.64
C ALA A 416 -31.26 -76.70 16.63
N GLU A 417 -32.11 -77.59 17.12
CA GLU A 417 -33.06 -78.35 16.30
C GLU A 417 -34.13 -77.43 15.69
N ALA A 418 -34.69 -76.50 16.47
CA ALA A 418 -35.64 -75.51 15.97
C ALA A 418 -35.02 -74.64 14.86
N ARG A 419 -33.78 -74.18 15.07
CA ARG A 419 -33.02 -73.41 14.08
C ARG A 419 -32.81 -74.19 12.79
N ALA A 420 -32.39 -75.46 12.87
CA ALA A 420 -32.17 -76.30 11.69
C ALA A 420 -33.46 -76.48 10.87
N LYS A 421 -34.59 -76.73 11.54
CA LYS A 421 -35.90 -76.88 10.87
C LYS A 421 -36.37 -75.58 10.20
N LEU A 422 -36.22 -74.44 10.88
CA LEU A 422 -36.62 -73.13 10.35
C LEU A 422 -35.78 -72.71 9.13
N LEU A 423 -34.50 -73.12 9.06
CA LEU A 423 -33.61 -72.83 7.93
C LEU A 423 -33.94 -73.63 6.67
N THR A 424 -34.32 -74.89 6.81
CA THR A 424 -34.63 -75.77 5.68
C THR A 424 -36.04 -75.59 5.12
N ARG A 425 -36.88 -74.80 5.80
CA ARG A 425 -38.29 -74.61 5.45
C ARG A 425 -38.45 -73.50 4.39
N ASP A 426 -39.22 -73.82 3.36
CA ASP A 426 -39.64 -72.88 2.32
C ASP A 426 -40.91 -72.11 2.75
N TRP A 427 -40.86 -70.79 2.87
CA TRP A 427 -41.99 -69.96 3.34
C TRP A 427 -42.70 -69.24 2.19
N PRO A 428 -44.03 -69.05 2.24
CA PRO A 428 -44.74 -68.32 1.18
C PRO A 428 -44.42 -66.81 1.22
N ILE A 429 -44.10 -66.22 0.05
CA ILE A 429 -43.66 -64.82 -0.03
C ILE A 429 -44.77 -63.77 -0.09
N GLY A 430 -46.00 -64.12 -0.50
CA GLY A 430 -47.14 -63.19 -0.54
C GLY A 430 -46.81 -61.77 -1.05
N ASN A 431 -47.23 -60.75 -0.30
CA ASN A 431 -47.07 -59.32 -0.67
C ASN A 431 -45.67 -58.73 -0.40
N ILE A 432 -44.70 -59.52 0.10
CA ILE A 432 -43.34 -59.05 0.39
C ILE A 432 -42.33 -59.36 -0.73
N ALA A 433 -42.76 -59.97 -1.83
CA ALA A 433 -41.91 -60.30 -2.98
C ALA A 433 -41.12 -59.10 -3.54
N GLN A 434 -41.74 -57.91 -3.58
CA GLN A 434 -41.09 -56.67 -4.00
C GLN A 434 -39.92 -56.27 -3.09
N TYR A 435 -40.04 -56.48 -1.78
CA TYR A 435 -38.98 -56.17 -0.81
C TYR A 435 -37.83 -57.17 -0.90
N ILE A 436 -38.12 -58.45 -1.14
CA ILE A 436 -37.10 -59.49 -1.37
C ILE A 436 -36.24 -59.11 -2.57
N ARG A 437 -36.85 -58.73 -3.70
CA ARG A 437 -36.13 -58.30 -4.91
C ARG A 437 -35.18 -57.15 -4.63
N LEU A 438 -35.65 -56.13 -3.92
CA LEU A 438 -34.88 -54.91 -3.64
C LEU A 438 -33.73 -55.12 -2.64
N ILE A 439 -33.96 -55.94 -1.60
CA ILE A 439 -33.05 -56.08 -0.45
C ILE A 439 -32.03 -57.20 -0.68
N GLU A 440 -32.47 -58.37 -1.15
CA GLU A 440 -31.62 -59.56 -1.31
C GLU A 440 -30.93 -59.62 -2.68
N ALA A 441 -31.34 -58.77 -3.63
CA ALA A 441 -30.89 -58.79 -5.02
C ALA A 441 -31.05 -60.17 -5.69
N ILE A 442 -31.98 -60.98 -5.19
CA ILE A 442 -32.42 -62.24 -5.78
C ILE A 442 -33.60 -61.93 -6.69
N ASP A 443 -33.54 -62.34 -7.95
CA ASP A 443 -34.72 -62.39 -8.81
C ASP A 443 -35.50 -63.65 -8.40
N PRO A 444 -36.63 -63.55 -7.67
CA PRO A 444 -37.45 -64.71 -7.41
C PRO A 444 -37.95 -65.19 -8.78
N ASP A 445 -37.69 -66.47 -9.11
CA ASP A 445 -38.07 -67.10 -10.39
C ASP A 445 -39.39 -66.51 -10.89
N ALA A 446 -39.30 -65.73 -11.97
CA ALA A 446 -40.29 -64.70 -12.32
C ALA A 446 -41.68 -65.22 -12.73
N ASP A 447 -41.94 -66.53 -12.65
CA ASP A 447 -43.07 -67.18 -13.30
C ASP A 447 -44.02 -67.97 -12.38
N GLN A 448 -44.01 -67.77 -11.06
CA GLN A 448 -45.07 -68.35 -10.20
C GLN A 448 -45.60 -67.37 -9.16
N GLU A 449 -46.90 -67.08 -9.21
CA GLU A 449 -47.72 -66.34 -8.23
C GLU A 449 -47.71 -66.95 -6.80
N GLY A 450 -46.79 -67.88 -6.50
CA GLY A 450 -46.63 -68.58 -5.24
C GLY A 450 -45.17 -68.85 -4.86
N GLY A 451 -44.25 -67.94 -5.20
CA GLY A 451 -42.82 -68.10 -4.87
C GLY A 451 -42.57 -68.39 -3.39
N THR A 452 -41.47 -69.11 -3.11
CA THR A 452 -41.07 -69.46 -1.74
C THR A 452 -39.77 -68.76 -1.35
N TYR A 453 -39.58 -68.54 -0.06
CA TYR A 453 -38.41 -67.87 0.50
C TYR A 453 -37.81 -68.68 1.65
N ARG A 454 -36.49 -68.85 1.63
CA ARG A 454 -35.74 -69.51 2.70
C ARG A 454 -35.14 -68.48 3.62
N LEU A 455 -35.33 -68.68 4.92
CA LEU A 455 -34.77 -67.79 5.94
C LEU A 455 -33.25 -68.01 6.04
N SER A 456 -32.51 -66.92 6.20
CA SER A 456 -31.08 -66.96 6.52
C SER A 456 -30.82 -67.26 8.00
N GLU A 457 -29.60 -67.66 8.35
CA GLU A 457 -29.19 -67.85 9.74
C GLU A 457 -29.42 -66.63 10.63
N ARG A 458 -29.18 -65.43 10.09
CA ARG A 458 -29.36 -64.16 10.81
C ARG A 458 -30.85 -63.89 11.08
N GLN A 459 -31.71 -64.16 10.09
CA GLN A 459 -33.17 -64.02 10.24
C GLN A 459 -33.73 -65.03 11.24
N VAL A 460 -33.37 -66.31 11.15
CA VAL A 460 -33.82 -67.33 12.10
C VAL A 460 -33.40 -66.99 13.53
N LYS A 461 -32.17 -66.52 13.74
CA LYS A 461 -31.74 -66.04 15.06
C LYS A 461 -32.63 -64.91 15.56
N ALA A 462 -32.90 -63.90 14.74
CA ALA A 462 -33.76 -62.78 15.12
C ALA A 462 -35.22 -63.21 15.41
N ILE A 463 -35.73 -64.22 14.71
CA ILE A 463 -37.06 -64.81 14.97
C ILE A 463 -37.09 -65.50 16.34
N LEU A 464 -36.05 -66.27 16.68
CA LEU A 464 -35.95 -66.95 17.98
C LEU A 464 -35.79 -65.96 19.14
N ASP A 465 -35.16 -64.81 18.89
CA ASP A 465 -35.01 -63.72 19.87
C ASP A 465 -36.26 -62.82 19.99
N LEU A 466 -37.30 -63.08 19.19
CA LEU A 466 -38.51 -62.25 19.15
C LEU A 466 -39.32 -62.38 20.45
N ARG A 467 -39.73 -61.23 21.01
CA ARG A 467 -40.49 -61.16 22.26
C ARG A 467 -42.00 -61.08 22.00
N LEU A 468 -42.80 -61.69 22.86
CA LEU A 468 -44.27 -61.79 22.70
C LEU A 468 -44.99 -60.45 22.49
N HIS A 469 -44.51 -59.34 23.06
CA HIS A 469 -45.15 -58.03 22.88
C HIS A 469 -45.09 -57.51 21.43
N ARG A 470 -44.14 -58.00 20.62
CA ARG A 470 -44.01 -57.68 19.18
C ARG A 470 -45.05 -58.39 18.31
N LEU A 471 -45.82 -59.33 18.87
CA LEU A 471 -46.88 -60.09 18.17
C LEU A 471 -48.26 -59.41 18.25
N THR A 472 -48.35 -58.25 18.90
CA THR A 472 -49.57 -57.43 18.88
C THR A 472 -49.83 -56.89 17.47
N GLY A 473 -51.08 -56.51 17.15
CA GLY A 473 -51.40 -55.89 15.85
C GLY A 473 -50.54 -54.66 15.56
N LEU A 474 -50.39 -53.78 16.56
CA LEU A 474 -49.50 -52.62 16.51
C LEU A 474 -48.03 -53.00 16.25
N GLY A 475 -47.52 -54.02 16.95
CA GLY A 475 -46.14 -54.49 16.75
C GLY A 475 -45.87 -55.05 15.35
N ARG A 476 -46.86 -55.70 14.74
CA ARG A 476 -46.79 -56.17 13.35
C ARG A 476 -46.77 -54.99 12.37
N ASP A 477 -47.64 -54.01 12.58
CA ASP A 477 -47.74 -52.83 11.72
C ASP A 477 -46.47 -51.97 11.82
N GLU A 478 -45.87 -51.83 13.00
CA GLU A 478 -44.58 -51.17 13.20
C GLU A 478 -43.45 -51.84 12.40
N ILE A 479 -43.34 -53.17 12.44
CA ILE A 479 -42.31 -53.93 11.71
C ILE A 479 -42.50 -53.76 10.19
N GLY A 480 -43.75 -53.83 9.71
CA GLY A 480 -44.07 -53.63 8.30
C GLY A 480 -43.83 -52.20 7.83
N GLY A 481 -44.14 -51.21 8.67
CA GLY A 481 -43.88 -49.79 8.44
C GLY A 481 -42.38 -49.49 8.35
N GLU A 482 -41.60 -49.96 9.32
CA GLU A 482 -40.13 -49.80 9.34
C GLU A 482 -39.49 -50.43 8.09
N LEU A 483 -39.95 -51.62 7.68
CA LEU A 483 -39.48 -52.27 6.45
C LEU A 483 -39.80 -51.43 5.20
N LYS A 484 -41.00 -50.85 5.13
CA LYS A 484 -41.40 -49.99 4.00
C LYS A 484 -40.54 -48.72 3.95
N GLU A 485 -40.32 -48.05 5.08
CA GLU A 485 -39.45 -46.87 5.16
C GLU A 485 -38.02 -47.18 4.71
N LEU A 486 -37.46 -48.30 5.19
CA LEU A 486 -36.13 -48.73 4.78
C LEU A 486 -36.06 -49.11 3.30
N SER A 487 -37.12 -49.69 2.74
CA SER A 487 -37.17 -50.00 1.30
C SER A 487 -37.10 -48.73 0.44
N LEU A 488 -37.83 -47.67 0.81
CA LEU A 488 -37.76 -46.37 0.13
C LEU A 488 -36.36 -45.75 0.25
N ALA A 489 -35.74 -45.82 1.43
CA ALA A 489 -34.38 -45.34 1.63
C ALA A 489 -33.36 -46.11 0.78
N ILE A 490 -33.48 -47.45 0.72
CA ILE A 490 -32.61 -48.31 -0.11
C ILE A 490 -32.75 -47.97 -1.59
N GLU A 491 -33.98 -47.79 -2.08
CA GLU A 491 -34.24 -47.39 -3.47
C GLU A 491 -33.59 -46.04 -3.78
N GLU A 492 -33.73 -45.06 -2.88
CA GLU A 492 -33.10 -43.74 -3.05
C GLU A 492 -31.56 -43.83 -3.04
N PHE A 493 -30.97 -44.58 -2.11
CA PHE A 493 -29.52 -44.78 -2.07
C PHE A 493 -28.98 -45.48 -3.31
N LEU A 494 -29.68 -46.50 -3.82
CA LEU A 494 -29.31 -47.17 -5.08
C LEU A 494 -29.42 -46.21 -6.27
N SER A 495 -30.46 -45.38 -6.29
CA SER A 495 -30.66 -44.34 -7.29
C SER A 495 -29.53 -43.31 -7.28
N ILE A 496 -29.08 -42.84 -6.10
CA ILE A 496 -27.94 -41.91 -5.98
C ILE A 496 -26.62 -42.57 -6.43
N LEU A 497 -26.41 -43.85 -6.11
CA LEU A 497 -25.18 -44.56 -6.49
C LEU A 497 -25.14 -44.93 -7.99
N ALA A 498 -26.31 -45.09 -8.62
CA ALA A 498 -26.42 -45.43 -10.03
C ALA A 498 -26.37 -44.19 -10.95
N ASP A 499 -26.85 -43.04 -10.47
CA ASP A 499 -26.94 -41.80 -11.25
C ASP A 499 -26.01 -40.71 -10.71
N ARG A 500 -24.94 -40.44 -11.47
CA ARG A 500 -23.97 -39.39 -11.14
C ARG A 500 -24.64 -38.01 -11.07
N ALA A 501 -25.65 -37.72 -11.88
CA ALA A 501 -26.35 -36.43 -11.84
C ALA A 501 -27.07 -36.23 -10.49
N LYS A 502 -27.69 -37.28 -9.94
CA LYS A 502 -28.31 -37.23 -8.60
C LYS A 502 -27.28 -37.03 -7.49
N LEU A 503 -26.12 -37.69 -7.59
CA LEU A 503 -25.04 -37.49 -6.62
C LEU A 503 -24.55 -36.03 -6.61
N TYR A 504 -24.34 -35.42 -7.78
CA TYR A 504 -23.94 -34.02 -7.87
C TYR A 504 -25.08 -33.06 -7.48
N GLY A 505 -26.35 -33.45 -7.69
CA GLY A 505 -27.52 -32.73 -7.16
C GLY A 505 -27.48 -32.67 -5.64
N LEU A 506 -27.27 -33.81 -4.97
CA LEU A 506 -27.11 -33.86 -3.51
C LEU A 506 -25.91 -33.04 -3.03
N MET A 507 -24.77 -33.13 -3.74
CA MET A 507 -23.59 -32.32 -3.42
C MET A 507 -23.89 -30.81 -3.50
N ARG A 508 -24.63 -30.37 -4.52
CA ARG A 508 -25.08 -28.99 -4.67
C ARG A 508 -25.93 -28.55 -3.50
N GLU A 509 -26.96 -29.33 -3.15
CA GLU A 509 -27.85 -29.02 -2.02
C GLU A 509 -27.06 -28.87 -0.72
N GLU A 510 -26.11 -29.77 -0.46
CA GLU A 510 -25.25 -29.68 0.71
C GLU A 510 -24.34 -28.44 0.71
N LEU A 511 -23.81 -28.04 -0.45
CA LEU A 511 -22.98 -26.82 -0.56
C LEU A 511 -23.81 -25.55 -0.38
N GLU A 512 -25.03 -25.52 -0.93
CA GLU A 512 -25.97 -24.41 -0.78
C GLU A 512 -26.43 -24.25 0.68
N GLU A 513 -26.65 -25.35 1.40
CA GLU A 513 -26.93 -25.34 2.84
C GLU A 513 -25.79 -24.70 3.63
N ILE A 514 -24.53 -25.10 3.35
CA ILE A 514 -23.36 -24.51 4.00
C ILE A 514 -23.24 -23.02 3.70
N ARG A 515 -23.46 -22.62 2.43
CA ARG A 515 -23.45 -21.21 2.03
C ARG A 515 -24.53 -20.42 2.77
N ALA A 516 -25.76 -20.92 2.83
CA ALA A 516 -26.87 -20.27 3.52
C ALA A 516 -26.62 -20.10 5.02
N THR A 517 -25.91 -21.06 5.62
CA THR A 517 -25.67 -21.08 7.08
C THR A 517 -24.46 -20.24 7.50
N TYR A 518 -23.38 -20.25 6.71
CA TYR A 518 -22.06 -19.74 7.13
C TYR A 518 -21.45 -18.66 6.23
N ALA A 519 -22.06 -18.32 5.08
CA ALA A 519 -21.53 -17.24 4.26
C ALA A 519 -21.61 -15.90 5.00
N THR A 520 -20.55 -15.11 4.86
CA THR A 520 -20.49 -13.74 5.38
C THR A 520 -20.10 -12.80 4.24
N PRO A 521 -20.47 -11.50 4.32
CA PRO A 521 -19.99 -10.53 3.34
C PRO A 521 -18.47 -10.49 3.30
N ARG A 522 -17.92 -10.14 2.14
CA ARG A 522 -16.49 -9.84 1.95
C ARG A 522 -16.10 -8.65 2.84
N VAL A 523 -14.92 -8.74 3.46
CA VAL A 523 -14.40 -7.68 4.35
C VAL A 523 -13.21 -6.93 3.74
N SER A 524 -12.37 -7.62 2.97
CA SER A 524 -11.29 -7.00 2.19
C SER A 524 -11.85 -6.37 0.92
N GLU A 525 -11.49 -5.13 0.64
CA GLU A 525 -11.89 -4.43 -0.59
C GLU A 525 -10.76 -4.45 -1.61
N ILE A 526 -11.12 -4.63 -2.88
CA ILE A 526 -10.17 -4.58 -3.99
C ILE A 526 -10.24 -3.17 -4.57
N ALA A 527 -9.21 -2.37 -4.27
CA ALA A 527 -9.02 -1.03 -4.77
C ALA A 527 -8.38 -1.05 -6.17
N PRO A 528 -8.39 0.08 -6.91
CA PRO A 528 -7.64 0.22 -8.15
C PRO A 528 -6.18 -0.18 -8.01
N ALA A 529 -5.57 -0.59 -9.13
CA ALA A 529 -4.15 -0.89 -9.15
C ALA A 529 -3.34 0.36 -8.72
N TRP A 530 -2.21 0.11 -8.09
CA TRP A 530 -1.31 1.15 -7.60
C TRP A 530 -0.07 1.21 -8.50
N ASP A 531 0.15 2.35 -9.15
CA ASP A 531 1.24 2.54 -10.13
C ASP A 531 2.61 2.79 -9.48
N GLY A 532 2.67 2.87 -8.14
CA GLY A 532 3.88 3.14 -7.40
C GLY A 532 3.88 4.52 -6.76
N LEU A 533 5.04 4.92 -6.24
CA LEU A 533 5.30 6.27 -5.75
C LEU A 533 6.57 6.75 -6.42
N GLU A 534 6.54 7.99 -6.89
CA GLU A 534 7.75 8.71 -7.26
C GLU A 534 8.36 9.36 -6.02
N ASP A 535 9.67 9.62 -6.04
CA ASP A 535 10.34 10.27 -4.90
C ASP A 535 9.78 11.67 -4.62
N GLU A 536 9.20 12.31 -5.64
CA GLU A 536 8.57 13.62 -5.56
C GLU A 536 7.23 13.61 -4.80
N ASP A 537 6.47 12.51 -4.86
CA ASP A 537 5.21 12.35 -4.11
C ASP A 537 5.41 12.33 -2.59
N LEU A 538 6.67 12.21 -2.17
CA LEU A 538 7.10 12.22 -0.77
C LEU A 538 7.47 13.63 -0.29
N ILE A 539 7.48 14.64 -1.15
CA ILE A 539 7.95 15.99 -0.83
C ILE A 539 6.75 16.94 -0.70
N GLU A 540 6.79 17.80 0.32
CA GLU A 540 5.78 18.84 0.53
C GLU A 540 5.95 19.98 -0.49
N ARG A 541 4.83 20.51 -1.01
CA ARG A 541 4.85 21.70 -1.85
C ARG A 541 5.01 22.95 -0.99
N ASP A 542 6.23 23.47 -0.95
CA ASP A 542 6.55 24.72 -0.24
C ASP A 542 7.38 25.69 -1.10
N GLU A 543 7.25 26.98 -0.81
CA GLU A 543 8.00 28.07 -1.44
C GLU A 543 9.40 28.21 -0.82
N MET A 544 10.42 28.10 -1.66
CA MET A 544 11.81 28.00 -1.25
C MET A 544 12.62 29.16 -1.79
N VAL A 545 13.40 29.80 -0.91
CA VAL A 545 14.49 30.70 -1.32
C VAL A 545 15.71 29.85 -1.63
N VAL A 546 16.14 29.86 -2.88
CA VAL A 546 17.35 29.18 -3.33
C VAL A 546 18.47 30.21 -3.46
N THR A 547 19.62 29.90 -2.88
CA THR A 547 20.79 30.79 -2.90
C THR A 547 22.00 30.07 -3.48
N VAL A 548 22.72 30.71 -4.39
CA VAL A 548 23.97 30.24 -4.98
C VAL A 548 25.08 31.24 -4.68
N THR A 549 26.20 30.80 -4.12
CA THR A 549 27.34 31.65 -3.76
C THR A 549 28.38 31.77 -4.88
N HIS A 550 29.37 32.65 -4.72
CA HIS A 550 30.46 32.81 -5.68
C HIS A 550 31.36 31.57 -5.75
N ASP A 551 31.62 30.93 -4.62
CA ASP A 551 32.39 29.67 -4.55
C ASP A 551 31.59 28.45 -5.03
N GLY A 552 30.36 28.65 -5.52
CA GLY A 552 29.54 27.60 -6.11
C GLY A 552 28.84 26.72 -5.07
N TYR A 553 28.57 27.23 -3.88
CA TYR A 553 27.68 26.55 -2.94
C TYR A 553 26.23 26.87 -3.25
N ILE A 554 25.35 25.88 -3.14
CA ILE A 554 23.91 26.02 -3.33
C ILE A 554 23.16 25.49 -2.10
N LYS A 555 22.02 26.11 -1.79
CA LYS A 555 21.03 25.61 -0.82
C LYS A 555 19.64 26.11 -1.13
N ARG A 556 18.64 25.42 -0.58
CA ARG A 556 17.26 25.91 -0.44
C ARG A 556 16.93 26.16 1.03
N THR A 557 16.12 27.18 1.30
CA THR A 557 15.64 27.55 2.63
C THR A 557 14.16 27.95 2.50
N PRO A 558 13.25 27.45 3.36
CA PRO A 558 11.84 27.85 3.32
C PRO A 558 11.66 29.38 3.40
N LEU A 559 10.82 29.95 2.55
CA LEU A 559 10.57 31.40 2.46
C LEU A 559 10.06 31.99 3.79
N SER A 560 9.28 31.21 4.53
CA SER A 560 8.75 31.55 5.86
C SER A 560 9.83 31.88 6.89
N THR A 561 11.07 31.39 6.70
CA THR A 561 12.21 31.67 7.58
C THR A 561 12.67 33.14 7.51
N PHE A 562 12.35 33.85 6.42
CA PHE A 562 12.80 35.22 6.17
C PHE A 562 11.72 36.25 6.56
N ARG A 563 11.72 36.74 7.82
CA ARG A 563 10.81 37.83 8.26
C ARG A 563 11.03 39.13 7.44
N ALA A 564 9.94 39.77 7.03
CA ALA A 564 9.96 41.05 6.32
C ALA A 564 10.49 42.20 7.21
N GLN A 565 11.27 43.12 6.64
CA GLN A 565 11.85 44.28 7.33
C GLN A 565 11.31 45.60 6.78
N ARG A 566 11.32 46.65 7.61
CA ARG A 566 10.86 48.00 7.26
C ARG A 566 11.91 48.76 6.43
N ARG A 567 11.46 49.68 5.56
CA ARG A 567 12.32 50.60 4.78
C ARG A 567 13.21 51.43 5.73
N GLY A 568 14.53 51.33 5.57
CA GLY A 568 15.52 52.00 6.43
C GLY A 568 16.00 51.20 7.66
N GLY A 569 15.62 49.92 7.80
CA GLY A 569 16.15 49.02 8.83
C GLY A 569 17.66 48.75 8.70
N LYS A 570 18.27 48.01 9.64
CA LYS A 570 19.72 47.69 9.63
C LYS A 570 20.08 46.36 8.93
N GLY A 571 19.11 45.64 8.36
CA GLY A 571 19.34 44.30 7.79
C GLY A 571 19.53 43.24 8.89
N ARG A 572 19.32 41.96 8.58
CA ARG A 572 19.80 40.87 9.45
C ARG A 572 21.13 40.38 8.88
N ALA A 573 22.09 40.07 9.73
CA ALA A 573 23.26 39.32 9.30
C ALA A 573 22.77 37.98 8.73
N GLY A 574 23.16 37.66 7.49
CA GLY A 574 22.98 36.34 6.90
C GLY A 574 24.02 35.36 7.45
N MET A 575 24.67 34.59 6.57
CA MET A 575 25.77 33.69 6.95
C MET A 575 26.82 34.40 7.80
N SER A 576 27.29 33.74 8.87
CA SER A 576 28.50 34.19 9.58
C SER A 576 29.70 34.00 8.65
N THR A 577 30.09 35.07 7.95
CA THR A 577 31.29 35.10 7.10
C THR A 577 32.53 35.22 7.99
N LYS A 578 33.03 34.08 8.47
CA LYS A 578 34.48 33.91 8.52
C LYS A 578 34.86 33.31 7.17
N ASP A 579 35.42 34.15 6.32
CA ASP A 579 35.71 33.99 4.88
C ASP A 579 34.56 34.46 3.95
N GLU A 580 34.91 35.44 3.11
CA GLU A 580 34.11 36.42 2.36
C GLU A 580 33.34 35.85 1.13
N ASP A 581 32.70 34.68 1.22
CA ASP A 581 31.93 34.14 0.08
C ASP A 581 30.52 34.78 -0.01
N ALA A 582 30.36 35.70 -0.96
CA ALA A 582 29.11 36.44 -1.19
C ALA A 582 28.08 35.62 -1.99
N VAL A 583 26.80 35.93 -1.82
CA VAL A 583 25.72 35.34 -2.63
C VAL A 583 25.78 35.94 -4.04
N ARG A 584 25.85 35.06 -5.04
CA ARG A 584 25.90 35.41 -6.46
C ARG A 584 24.51 35.47 -7.09
N GLU A 585 23.70 34.45 -6.86
CA GLU A 585 22.35 34.34 -7.39
C GLU A 585 21.37 33.93 -6.31
N MET A 586 20.16 34.47 -6.37
CA MET A 586 19.07 34.16 -5.46
C MET A 586 17.75 34.19 -6.21
N PHE A 587 16.85 33.26 -5.91
CA PHE A 587 15.51 33.20 -6.49
C PHE A 587 14.54 32.51 -5.53
N VAL A 588 13.25 32.73 -5.72
CA VAL A 588 12.19 32.09 -4.96
C VAL A 588 11.36 31.24 -5.91
N THR A 589 11.08 29.99 -5.53
CA THR A 589 10.25 29.08 -6.31
C THR A 589 9.80 27.88 -5.47
N SER A 590 8.75 27.18 -5.90
CA SER A 590 8.28 25.94 -5.29
C SER A 590 9.31 24.81 -5.37
N THR A 591 9.35 23.98 -4.33
CA THR A 591 10.05 22.68 -4.26
C THR A 591 9.92 21.80 -5.51
N HIS A 592 8.75 21.79 -6.16
CA HIS A 592 8.45 20.91 -7.30
C HIS A 592 8.84 21.53 -8.64
N ASN A 593 9.08 22.84 -8.68
CA ASN A 593 9.45 23.53 -9.91
C ASN A 593 10.82 23.04 -10.41
N PRO A 594 10.94 22.75 -11.71
CA PRO A 594 12.23 22.52 -12.34
C PRO A 594 12.96 23.85 -12.52
N VAL A 595 14.28 23.81 -12.32
CA VAL A 595 15.17 24.96 -12.50
C VAL A 595 16.25 24.59 -13.51
N LEU A 596 16.46 25.50 -14.46
CA LEU A 596 17.58 25.44 -15.38
C LEU A 596 18.77 26.21 -14.81
N PHE A 597 19.92 25.54 -14.70
CA PHE A 597 21.17 26.12 -14.23
C PHE A 597 22.09 26.35 -15.43
N PHE A 598 22.43 27.60 -15.72
CA PHE A 598 23.32 27.95 -16.83
C PHE A 598 24.71 28.26 -16.30
N SER A 599 25.71 27.58 -16.83
CA SER A 599 27.12 27.74 -16.44
C SER A 599 27.81 28.90 -17.15
N THR A 600 29.03 29.21 -16.70
CA THR A 600 29.94 30.13 -17.39
C THR A 600 30.40 29.64 -18.76
N SER A 601 30.40 28.33 -19.00
CA SER A 601 30.72 27.73 -20.31
C SER A 601 29.55 27.78 -21.31
N GLY A 602 28.35 28.16 -20.82
CA GLY A 602 27.11 28.19 -21.60
C GLY A 602 26.40 26.83 -21.75
N LYS A 603 26.79 25.83 -20.94
CA LYS A 603 25.99 24.63 -20.69
C LYS A 603 24.80 24.93 -19.78
N VAL A 604 23.70 24.23 -20.00
CA VAL A 604 22.51 24.20 -19.14
C VAL A 604 22.35 22.83 -18.51
N TYR A 605 21.95 22.83 -17.25
CA TYR A 605 21.59 21.65 -16.44
C TYR A 605 20.17 21.83 -15.89
N ARG A 606 19.49 20.72 -15.55
CA ARG A 606 18.12 20.76 -14.99
C ARG A 606 18.06 19.98 -13.69
N LEU A 607 17.54 20.61 -12.64
CA LEU A 607 17.21 19.96 -11.37
C LEU A 607 15.89 20.52 -10.84
N LYS A 608 15.11 19.69 -10.15
CA LYS A 608 13.98 20.17 -9.33
C LYS A 608 14.51 20.71 -8.00
N VAL A 609 13.80 21.68 -7.44
CA VAL A 609 14.26 22.42 -6.25
C VAL A 609 14.40 21.50 -5.05
N TRP A 610 13.52 20.52 -4.86
CA TRP A 610 13.61 19.57 -3.75
C TRP A 610 14.91 18.75 -3.71
N LYS A 611 15.59 18.59 -4.86
CA LYS A 611 16.90 17.90 -4.94
C LYS A 611 18.06 18.76 -4.42
N LEU A 612 17.84 20.05 -4.23
CA LEU A 612 18.82 20.97 -3.66
C LEU A 612 18.94 20.76 -2.14
N PRO A 613 20.13 21.00 -1.56
CA PRO A 613 20.35 20.70 -0.16
C PRO A 613 19.61 21.74 0.68
N GLU A 614 18.85 21.27 1.65
CA GLU A 614 18.20 22.16 2.60
C GLU A 614 19.21 22.68 3.63
N GLY A 615 19.09 23.95 4.00
CA GLY A 615 19.95 24.57 5.01
C GLY A 615 19.37 25.87 5.53
N GLY A 616 19.66 26.20 6.79
CA GLY A 616 19.21 27.44 7.39
C GLY A 616 19.85 28.68 6.73
N PRO A 617 19.30 29.89 6.96
CA PRO A 617 19.80 31.14 6.36
C PRO A 617 21.30 31.38 6.59
N ASN A 618 21.83 30.93 7.72
CA ASN A 618 23.23 31.16 8.10
C ASN A 618 24.22 30.08 7.63
N THR A 619 23.73 29.01 6.98
CA THR A 619 24.58 27.90 6.51
C THR A 619 25.07 28.14 5.09
N ARG A 620 26.24 27.59 4.70
CA ARG A 620 26.77 27.74 3.32
C ARG A 620 26.04 26.90 2.28
N GLY A 621 25.40 25.79 2.67
CA GLY A 621 24.86 24.81 1.73
C GLY A 621 25.90 23.76 1.34
N ARG A 622 25.78 23.19 0.13
CA ARG A 622 26.75 22.22 -0.41
C ARG A 622 27.30 22.68 -1.76
N PRO A 623 28.53 22.27 -2.14
CA PRO A 623 29.07 22.56 -3.47
C PRO A 623 28.14 22.02 -4.57
N ILE A 624 27.76 22.87 -5.52
CA ILE A 624 26.83 22.54 -6.60
C ILE A 624 27.39 21.47 -7.54
N VAL A 625 28.71 21.38 -7.66
CA VAL A 625 29.42 20.34 -8.41
C VAL A 625 29.07 18.92 -7.95
N ASN A 626 28.66 18.74 -6.68
CA ASN A 626 28.22 17.42 -6.19
C ASN A 626 26.86 17.00 -6.78
N MET A 627 26.06 17.94 -7.25
CA MET A 627 24.75 17.71 -7.87
C MET A 627 24.83 17.80 -9.39
N LEU A 628 25.78 18.58 -9.89
CA LEU A 628 26.10 18.76 -11.31
C LEU A 628 27.55 18.31 -11.57
N PRO A 629 27.84 17.00 -11.50
CA PRO A 629 29.21 16.47 -11.56
C PRO A 629 29.89 16.63 -12.92
N ALA A 630 29.15 17.07 -13.94
CA ALA A 630 29.66 17.33 -15.28
C ALA A 630 30.14 18.78 -15.49
N LEU A 631 30.11 19.62 -14.45
CA LEU A 631 30.79 20.92 -14.45
C LEU A 631 32.30 20.69 -14.56
N GLU A 632 32.94 21.36 -15.52
CA GLU A 632 34.39 21.33 -15.71
C GLU A 632 35.11 22.09 -14.58
N ASP A 633 36.40 21.82 -14.38
CA ASP A 633 37.22 22.52 -13.38
C ASP A 633 37.22 24.04 -13.64
N GLY A 634 36.75 24.82 -12.66
CA GLY A 634 36.59 26.27 -12.77
C GLY A 634 35.28 26.74 -13.43
N GLU A 635 34.41 25.83 -13.85
CA GLU A 635 33.07 26.13 -14.36
C GLU A 635 32.10 26.39 -13.20
N THR A 636 31.48 27.57 -13.16
CA THR A 636 30.49 27.92 -12.12
C THR A 636 29.13 28.20 -12.73
N ILE A 637 28.06 28.17 -11.93
CA ILE A 637 26.76 28.65 -12.37
C ILE A 637 26.78 30.17 -12.51
N ARG A 638 26.26 30.64 -13.64
CA ARG A 638 26.22 32.04 -14.02
C ARG A 638 24.84 32.65 -13.79
N THR A 639 23.78 31.93 -14.15
CA THR A 639 22.39 32.38 -14.01
C THR A 639 21.48 31.16 -13.97
N VAL A 640 20.24 31.37 -13.54
CA VAL A 640 19.24 30.33 -13.34
C VAL A 640 17.92 30.76 -13.95
N LEU A 641 17.09 29.79 -14.34
CA LEU A 641 15.73 30.03 -14.79
C LEU A 641 14.79 29.02 -14.12
N PRO A 642 14.00 29.44 -13.12
CA PRO A 642 12.86 28.68 -12.66
C PRO A 642 11.84 28.53 -13.79
N LEU A 643 11.29 27.34 -13.94
CA LEU A 643 10.27 27.02 -14.93
C LEU A 643 8.94 26.74 -14.23
N PRO A 644 7.79 26.93 -14.92
CA PRO A 644 6.51 26.44 -14.44
C PRO A 644 6.53 24.92 -14.18
N GLU A 645 5.86 24.47 -13.11
CA GLU A 645 5.72 23.03 -12.77
C GLU A 645 5.06 22.25 -13.92
N ASP A 646 4.03 22.83 -14.55
CA ASP A 646 3.30 22.21 -15.65
C ASP A 646 4.09 22.27 -16.96
N GLU A 647 4.71 21.15 -17.33
CA GLU A 647 5.45 20.99 -18.59
C GLU A 647 4.56 21.18 -19.84
N ALA A 648 3.23 20.98 -19.74
CA ALA A 648 2.32 21.15 -20.89
C ALA A 648 2.23 22.62 -21.34
N SER A 649 2.45 23.57 -20.42
CA SER A 649 2.48 25.00 -20.71
C SER A 649 3.71 25.44 -21.51
N TRP A 650 4.78 24.63 -21.54
CA TRP A 650 6.09 25.06 -22.06
C TRP A 650 6.09 25.31 -23.57
N GLY A 651 5.26 24.61 -24.34
CA GLY A 651 5.22 24.75 -25.81
C GLY A 651 4.81 26.14 -26.31
N ALA A 652 4.14 26.95 -25.47
CA ALA A 652 3.78 28.33 -25.78
C ALA A 652 4.91 29.34 -25.48
N LEU A 653 5.97 28.89 -24.80
CA LEU A 653 7.02 29.76 -24.28
C LEU A 653 8.29 29.71 -25.15
N SER A 654 8.99 30.83 -25.22
CA SER A 654 10.36 30.93 -25.74
C SER A 654 11.31 31.29 -24.61
N VAL A 655 12.58 30.88 -24.73
CA VAL A 655 13.66 31.25 -23.83
C VAL A 655 14.52 32.33 -24.49
N VAL A 656 14.67 33.48 -23.85
CA VAL A 656 15.52 34.59 -24.29
C VAL A 656 16.75 34.68 -23.40
N PHE A 657 17.92 34.80 -24.04
CA PHE A 657 19.22 34.97 -23.42
C PHE A 657 19.74 36.38 -23.71
N ALA A 658 20.44 36.97 -22.74
CA ALA A 658 21.16 38.24 -22.92
C ALA A 658 22.60 38.14 -22.40
N THR A 659 23.54 38.75 -23.12
CA THR A 659 24.97 38.79 -22.78
C THR A 659 25.45 40.17 -22.34
N ALA A 660 26.60 40.24 -21.67
CA ALA A 660 27.14 41.48 -21.07
C ALA A 660 27.42 42.52 -22.15
N LYS A 661 27.89 42.05 -23.31
CA LYS A 661 28.13 42.89 -24.48
C LYS A 661 26.86 43.29 -25.22
N GLY A 662 25.68 42.92 -24.73
CA GLY A 662 24.38 43.32 -25.29
C GLY A 662 23.94 42.50 -26.49
N ASN A 663 24.42 41.26 -26.65
CA ASN A 663 23.81 40.31 -27.58
C ASN A 663 22.59 39.65 -26.94
N VAL A 664 21.60 39.33 -27.76
CA VAL A 664 20.38 38.63 -27.36
C VAL A 664 20.09 37.47 -28.30
N ARG A 665 19.52 36.42 -27.76
CA ARG A 665 19.21 35.19 -28.49
C ARG A 665 17.88 34.64 -28.00
N ARG A 666 17.05 34.14 -28.92
CA ARG A 666 15.77 33.51 -28.60
C ARG A 666 15.77 32.05 -29.09
N ASN A 667 15.23 31.15 -28.28
CA ASN A 667 15.09 29.72 -28.56
C ASN A 667 13.69 29.24 -28.17
N SER A 668 13.12 28.26 -28.88
CA SER A 668 11.95 27.54 -28.37
C SER A 668 12.26 26.85 -27.04
N MET A 669 11.28 26.82 -26.13
CA MET A 669 11.38 26.10 -24.86
C MET A 669 11.50 24.58 -25.06
N ASP A 670 11.03 24.02 -26.18
CA ASP A 670 11.18 22.60 -26.53
C ASP A 670 12.66 22.16 -26.56
N ALA A 671 13.57 23.10 -26.85
CA ALA A 671 15.00 22.83 -26.82
C ALA A 671 15.52 22.52 -25.41
N PHE A 672 14.74 22.78 -24.35
CA PHE A 672 15.12 22.63 -22.95
C PHE A 672 14.26 21.62 -22.18
N THR A 673 13.26 20.99 -22.82
CA THR A 673 12.41 19.97 -22.18
C THR A 673 13.20 18.74 -21.73
N ASN A 674 14.11 18.25 -22.57
CA ASN A 674 14.97 17.12 -22.25
C ASN A 674 16.45 17.54 -22.20
N ILE A 675 16.98 17.63 -20.98
CA ILE A 675 18.38 17.95 -20.70
C ILE A 675 19.01 16.73 -20.00
N PRO A 676 20.04 16.11 -20.60
CA PRO A 676 20.73 14.99 -19.97
C PRO A 676 21.50 15.45 -18.72
N SER A 677 21.80 14.52 -17.82
CA SER A 677 22.48 14.81 -16.55
C SER A 677 23.89 15.40 -16.72
N ASN A 678 24.56 15.13 -17.85
CA ASN A 678 25.84 15.74 -18.21
C ASN A 678 25.72 17.17 -18.77
N GLY A 679 24.51 17.72 -18.79
CA GLY A 679 24.23 19.05 -19.30
C GLY A 679 24.21 19.11 -20.83
N LYS A 680 23.79 20.26 -21.34
CA LYS A 680 23.63 20.52 -22.78
C LYS A 680 24.09 21.92 -23.08
N TYR A 681 24.77 22.16 -24.21
CA TYR A 681 25.06 23.54 -24.60
C TYR A 681 23.77 24.29 -24.96
N ALA A 682 23.45 25.32 -24.16
CA ALA A 682 22.41 26.29 -24.48
C ALA A 682 22.94 27.36 -25.44
N MET A 683 24.20 27.78 -25.20
CA MET A 683 24.90 28.82 -25.94
C MET A 683 26.39 28.54 -25.86
N LYS A 684 27.12 28.59 -26.98
CA LYS A 684 28.59 28.45 -26.96
C LYS A 684 29.23 29.84 -27.05
N PHE A 685 30.08 30.17 -26.09
CA PHE A 685 30.97 31.33 -26.17
C PHE A 685 32.24 30.97 -26.94
N ASP A 686 32.85 31.94 -27.61
CA ASP A 686 34.17 31.77 -28.23
C ASP A 686 35.24 31.80 -27.12
N ASP A 687 36.24 30.93 -27.19
CA ASP A 687 37.27 30.77 -26.14
C ASP A 687 38.09 32.06 -25.96
N ALA A 688 38.12 32.94 -26.97
CA ALA A 688 38.77 34.24 -26.94
C ALA A 688 37.85 35.41 -26.49
N SER A 689 36.58 35.15 -26.20
CA SER A 689 35.59 36.18 -25.88
C SER A 689 35.44 36.41 -24.37
N ASP A 690 35.56 37.66 -23.94
CA ASP A 690 35.21 38.18 -22.60
C ASP A 690 33.70 38.44 -22.40
N ASP A 691 32.86 38.10 -23.39
CA ASP A 691 31.40 38.14 -23.24
C ASP A 691 30.90 37.03 -22.30
N LYS A 692 29.86 37.33 -21.51
CA LYS A 692 29.30 36.43 -20.50
C LYS A 692 27.78 36.45 -20.56
N LEU A 693 27.12 35.37 -20.13
CA LEU A 693 25.66 35.34 -19.98
C LEU A 693 25.24 36.18 -18.75
N ILE A 694 24.16 36.95 -18.86
CA ILE A 694 23.69 37.86 -17.79
C ILE A 694 22.33 37.45 -17.26
N GLY A 695 21.44 37.09 -18.16
CA GLY A 695 20.10 36.70 -17.80
C GLY A 695 19.50 35.80 -18.85
N VAL A 696 18.60 34.94 -18.37
CA VAL A 696 17.73 34.10 -19.17
C VAL A 696 16.32 34.33 -18.66
N ALA A 697 15.35 34.51 -19.56
CA ALA A 697 13.96 34.72 -19.20
C ALA A 697 13.02 34.00 -20.16
N LEU A 698 11.83 33.66 -19.67
CA LEU A 698 10.72 33.16 -20.49
C LEU A 698 10.04 34.33 -21.20
N LEU A 699 9.73 34.15 -22.47
CA LEU A 699 9.14 35.16 -23.35
C LEU A 699 7.93 34.54 -24.08
N GLU A 700 6.78 35.19 -23.98
CA GLU A 700 5.62 34.88 -24.81
C GLU A 700 5.68 35.62 -26.16
N ALA A 701 4.89 35.17 -27.14
CA ALA A 701 4.94 35.69 -28.51
C ALA A 701 4.68 37.21 -28.60
N THR A 702 3.90 37.77 -27.68
CA THR A 702 3.52 39.18 -27.66
C THR A 702 4.44 40.05 -26.80
N ASP A 703 5.40 39.49 -26.08
CA ASP A 703 6.19 40.27 -25.11
C ASP A 703 7.26 41.16 -25.76
N ASP A 704 7.74 42.13 -24.97
CA ASP A 704 8.88 42.97 -25.27
C ASP A 704 10.07 42.62 -24.35
N VAL A 705 11.28 42.76 -24.88
CA VAL A 705 12.52 42.59 -24.12
C VAL A 705 13.04 43.95 -23.67
N LEU A 706 13.31 44.09 -22.38
CA LEU A 706 13.97 45.23 -21.75
C LEU A 706 15.38 44.83 -21.30
N LEU A 707 16.41 45.52 -21.81
CA LEU A 707 17.78 45.41 -21.32
C LEU A 707 18.16 46.69 -20.58
N ALA A 708 18.82 46.57 -19.43
CA ALA A 708 19.37 47.69 -18.69
C ALA A 708 20.89 47.56 -18.52
N THR A 709 21.60 48.69 -18.54
CA THR A 709 23.05 48.74 -18.43
C THR A 709 23.52 49.29 -17.10
N ARG A 710 24.76 48.95 -16.75
CA ARG A 710 25.47 49.38 -15.53
C ARG A 710 25.50 50.91 -15.40
N GLN A 711 25.66 51.64 -16.50
CA GLN A 711 25.68 53.11 -16.53
C GLN A 711 24.28 53.77 -16.62
N GLY A 712 23.20 53.01 -16.41
CA GLY A 712 21.85 53.58 -16.32
C GLY A 712 21.18 53.86 -17.67
N LYS A 713 21.51 53.10 -18.72
CA LYS A 713 20.72 53.07 -19.96
C LYS A 713 19.76 51.89 -19.98
N ALA A 714 18.66 52.01 -20.72
CA ALA A 714 17.78 50.87 -21.00
C ALA A 714 17.25 50.91 -22.44
N ILE A 715 17.07 49.75 -23.04
CA ILE A 715 16.43 49.59 -24.36
C ILE A 715 15.27 48.61 -24.25
N ARG A 716 14.13 48.97 -24.84
CA ARG A 716 12.95 48.12 -24.99
C ARG A 716 12.72 47.86 -26.48
N PHE A 717 12.66 46.59 -26.88
CA PHE A 717 12.37 46.17 -28.26
C PHE A 717 11.44 44.96 -28.26
N ALA A 718 10.84 44.66 -29.41
CA ALA A 718 9.85 43.60 -29.52
C ALA A 718 10.54 42.21 -29.44
N GLY A 719 10.02 41.26 -28.67
CA GLY A 719 10.66 39.94 -28.52
C GLY A 719 10.79 39.18 -29.85
N ASP A 720 9.83 39.38 -30.74
CA ASP A 720 9.77 38.89 -32.12
C ASP A 720 10.77 39.56 -33.08
N ASP A 721 11.36 40.72 -32.74
CA ASP A 721 12.50 41.31 -33.49
C ASP A 721 13.77 40.43 -33.41
N VAL A 722 13.80 39.52 -32.44
CA VAL A 722 14.83 38.49 -32.30
C VAL A 722 14.30 37.21 -32.92
N ARG A 723 14.86 36.83 -34.07
CA ARG A 723 14.55 35.53 -34.68
C ARG A 723 14.84 34.39 -33.72
N GLU A 724 14.09 33.31 -33.83
CA GLU A 724 14.40 32.09 -33.10
C GLU A 724 15.64 31.40 -33.70
N PHE A 725 16.54 30.92 -32.85
CA PHE A 725 17.77 30.23 -33.25
C PHE A 725 17.66 28.73 -32.98
N THR A 726 17.91 27.92 -33.99
CA THR A 726 18.02 26.45 -33.86
C THR A 726 19.45 26.00 -33.56
N SER A 727 20.46 26.69 -34.10
CA SER A 727 21.88 26.38 -33.89
C SER A 727 22.36 26.75 -32.49
N ARG A 728 23.05 25.84 -31.79
CA ARG A 728 23.55 26.02 -30.41
C ARG A 728 24.89 26.76 -30.30
N THR A 729 25.54 27.06 -31.42
CA THR A 729 26.89 27.67 -31.46
C THR A 729 26.89 29.18 -31.59
N SER A 730 25.74 29.81 -31.83
CA SER A 730 25.63 31.26 -32.02
C SER A 730 25.42 31.99 -30.69
N THR A 731 26.09 33.14 -30.51
CA THR A 731 25.86 34.04 -29.38
C THR A 731 24.67 34.99 -29.57
N GLY A 732 23.91 34.85 -30.66
CA GLY A 732 22.72 35.66 -30.95
C GLY A 732 22.98 36.88 -31.83
N VAL A 733 22.09 37.85 -31.75
CA VAL A 733 22.12 39.13 -32.48
C VAL A 733 22.26 40.30 -31.52
N ARG A 734 22.73 41.46 -32.01
CA ARG A 734 22.84 42.66 -31.17
C ARG A 734 21.46 43.11 -30.69
N GLY A 735 21.28 43.14 -29.37
CA GLY A 735 20.11 43.67 -28.68
C GLY A 735 20.30 45.12 -28.24
N MET A 736 21.50 45.48 -27.76
CA MET A 736 21.84 46.85 -27.35
C MET A 736 23.25 47.23 -27.77
N LYS A 737 23.43 48.46 -28.25
CA LYS A 737 24.76 49.04 -28.50
C LYS A 737 25.26 49.74 -27.24
N LEU A 738 26.41 49.30 -26.74
CA LEU A 738 27.02 49.81 -25.51
C LEU A 738 28.07 50.89 -25.82
N LYS A 739 28.32 51.76 -24.84
CA LYS A 739 29.49 52.67 -24.83
C LYS A 739 30.71 51.93 -24.26
N ALA A 740 31.89 52.55 -24.37
CA ALA A 740 33.07 52.04 -23.67
C ALA A 740 32.79 51.96 -22.15
N ASP A 741 33.26 50.89 -21.52
CA ASP A 741 33.13 50.61 -20.08
C ASP A 741 31.67 50.51 -19.57
N ASP A 742 30.71 50.21 -20.45
CA ASP A 742 29.33 49.88 -20.08
C ASP A 742 29.02 48.42 -20.42
N GLU A 743 28.17 47.78 -19.62
CA GLU A 743 27.74 46.39 -19.81
C GLU A 743 26.25 46.26 -19.47
N VAL A 744 25.57 45.29 -20.11
CA VAL A 744 24.21 44.91 -19.73
C VAL A 744 24.27 44.19 -18.38
N VAL A 745 23.41 44.61 -17.45
CA VAL A 745 23.31 44.05 -16.09
C VAL A 745 21.97 43.36 -15.83
N SER A 746 20.94 43.64 -16.63
CA SER A 746 19.59 43.10 -16.43
C SER A 746 18.91 42.77 -17.75
N LEU A 747 18.22 41.63 -17.77
CA LEU A 747 17.25 41.22 -18.80
C LEU A 747 15.90 41.10 -18.12
N SER A 748 14.89 41.75 -18.69
CA SER A 748 13.53 41.76 -18.17
C SER A 748 12.52 41.67 -19.30
N ILE A 749 11.37 41.05 -19.03
CA ILE A 749 10.31 40.85 -20.01
C ILE A 749 9.13 41.74 -19.62
N LEU A 750 8.55 42.43 -20.59
CA LEU A 750 7.41 43.32 -20.39
C LEU A 750 6.27 42.91 -21.31
N HIS A 751 5.07 42.74 -20.77
CA HIS A 751 3.89 42.46 -21.58
C HIS A 751 3.53 43.65 -22.47
N ARG A 752 3.14 43.39 -23.72
CA ARG A 752 2.88 44.42 -24.74
C ARG A 752 1.42 44.85 -24.70
N VAL A 753 1.19 46.16 -24.55
CA VAL A 753 -0.15 46.77 -24.49
C VAL A 753 -0.54 47.51 -25.80
N GLY A 754 0.21 47.27 -26.88
CA GLY A 754 -0.18 47.74 -28.22
C GLY A 754 -0.38 49.26 -28.36
N THR A 755 0.40 50.09 -27.67
CA THR A 755 0.25 51.55 -27.66
C THR A 755 1.09 52.26 -28.72
N ASP A 756 0.59 53.36 -29.29
CA ASP A 756 1.39 54.30 -30.08
C ASP A 756 2.08 55.38 -29.22
N ALA A 757 2.74 56.35 -29.87
CA ALA A 757 3.50 57.39 -29.17
C ALA A 757 2.61 58.43 -28.48
N ASP A 758 1.52 58.81 -29.13
CA ASP A 758 0.60 59.86 -28.68
C ASP A 758 -0.26 59.33 -27.54
N GLU A 759 -0.79 58.10 -27.68
CA GLU A 759 -1.53 57.42 -26.62
C GLU A 759 -0.71 57.31 -25.34
N ARG A 760 0.57 56.91 -25.46
CA ARG A 760 1.47 56.80 -24.32
C ARG A 760 1.71 58.16 -23.66
N GLU A 761 1.98 59.20 -24.45
CA GLU A 761 2.26 60.54 -23.90
C GLU A 761 1.03 61.12 -23.20
N GLN A 762 -0.15 60.95 -23.79
CA GLN A 762 -1.43 61.31 -23.16
C GLN A 762 -1.65 60.53 -21.87
N TYR A 763 -1.48 59.20 -21.88
CA TYR A 763 -1.63 58.38 -20.68
C TYR A 763 -0.67 58.81 -19.57
N VAL A 764 0.64 58.90 -19.85
CA VAL A 764 1.65 59.28 -18.85
C VAL A 764 1.43 60.69 -18.31
N LYS A 765 0.80 61.60 -19.08
CA LYS A 765 0.41 62.94 -18.61
C LYS A 765 -0.67 62.88 -17.53
N PHE A 766 -1.64 61.98 -17.66
CA PHE A 766 -2.83 61.89 -16.80
C PHE A 766 -2.86 60.67 -15.85
N ALA A 767 -1.79 59.88 -15.82
CA ALA A 767 -1.70 58.63 -15.07
C ALA A 767 -2.11 58.77 -13.59
N PRO A 768 -2.73 57.74 -12.98
CA PRO A 768 -3.26 57.79 -11.61
C PRO A 768 -2.23 58.21 -10.55
N TRP A 769 -0.96 57.84 -10.74
CA TRP A 769 0.13 58.11 -9.81
C TRP A 769 0.74 59.53 -9.89
N LYS A 770 0.28 60.39 -10.82
CA LYS A 770 0.70 61.79 -10.89
C LYS A 770 -0.16 62.68 -10.00
N ALA A 771 0.51 63.52 -9.20
CA ALA A 771 -0.13 64.44 -8.26
C ALA A 771 -0.73 65.69 -8.92
N GLU A 772 -0.15 66.16 -10.03
CA GLU A 772 -0.59 67.35 -10.76
C GLU A 772 -0.96 66.95 -12.19
N LYS A 773 -2.21 67.22 -12.59
CA LYS A 773 -2.76 66.90 -13.92
C LYS A 773 -3.38 68.19 -14.49
N GLU A 774 -2.83 68.69 -15.59
CA GLU A 774 -3.38 69.86 -16.28
C GLU A 774 -4.26 69.40 -17.46
N GLY A 775 -5.57 69.58 -17.34
CA GLY A 775 -6.58 69.23 -18.36
C GLY A 775 -7.23 67.86 -18.14
N GLU A 776 -7.86 67.34 -19.21
CA GLU A 776 -8.45 66.00 -19.28
C GLU A 776 -7.71 65.16 -20.34
N PRO A 777 -7.62 63.83 -20.19
CA PRO A 777 -7.01 62.96 -21.20
C PRO A 777 -7.79 63.00 -22.52
N GLU A 778 -7.09 63.18 -23.63
CA GLU A 778 -7.66 63.11 -24.99
C GLU A 778 -7.93 61.67 -25.46
N LEU A 779 -7.70 60.68 -24.59
CA LEU A 779 -7.93 59.25 -24.82
C LEU A 779 -9.38 58.87 -24.54
N ASP A 780 -9.90 57.90 -25.30
CA ASP A 780 -11.18 57.27 -24.97
C ASP A 780 -11.15 56.69 -23.54
N PRO A 781 -12.19 56.89 -22.71
CA PRO A 781 -12.20 56.42 -21.33
C PRO A 781 -11.97 54.92 -21.16
N ALA A 782 -12.47 54.08 -22.07
CA ALA A 782 -12.26 52.64 -22.02
C ALA A 782 -10.80 52.29 -22.36
N ARG A 783 -10.21 52.95 -23.36
CA ARG A 783 -8.78 52.80 -23.68
C ARG A 783 -7.89 53.28 -22.53
N PHE A 784 -8.25 54.39 -21.88
CA PHE A 784 -7.51 54.88 -20.71
C PHE A 784 -7.55 53.87 -19.56
N ALA A 785 -8.71 53.29 -19.26
CA ALA A 785 -8.87 52.25 -18.24
C ALA A 785 -8.05 50.99 -18.56
N GLU A 786 -8.06 50.53 -19.82
CA GLU A 786 -7.24 49.40 -20.28
C GLU A 786 -5.74 49.64 -20.06
N LEU A 787 -5.26 50.88 -20.31
CA LEU A 787 -3.86 51.24 -20.08
C LEU A 787 -3.50 51.29 -18.59
N VAL A 788 -4.44 51.68 -17.71
CA VAL A 788 -4.28 51.59 -16.25
C VAL A 788 -4.17 50.14 -15.81
N GLU A 789 -5.07 49.27 -16.27
CA GLU A 789 -5.10 47.86 -15.89
C GLU A 789 -3.83 47.11 -16.32
N ASN A 790 -3.31 47.43 -17.52
CA ASN A 790 -2.11 46.80 -18.05
C ASN A 790 -0.80 47.56 -17.73
N GLU A 791 -0.84 48.57 -16.85
CA GLU A 791 0.35 49.33 -16.47
C GLU A 791 1.34 48.43 -15.71
N GLN A 792 2.56 48.35 -16.24
CA GLN A 792 3.68 47.69 -15.57
C GLN A 792 4.63 48.76 -15.01
N PHE A 793 5.27 48.47 -13.88
CA PHE A 793 6.24 49.38 -13.27
C PHE A 793 7.61 48.74 -13.24
N ILE A 794 8.68 49.50 -13.52
CA ILE A 794 10.06 49.01 -13.51
C ILE A 794 10.77 49.57 -12.29
N LEU A 795 11.21 48.69 -11.40
CA LEU A 795 12.12 49.03 -10.31
C LEU A 795 13.55 48.96 -10.83
N THR A 796 14.33 50.01 -10.59
CA THR A 796 15.78 50.04 -10.84
C THR A 796 16.50 50.21 -9.51
N VAL A 797 17.45 49.32 -9.23
CA VAL A 797 18.24 49.29 -7.98
C VAL A 797 19.71 49.56 -8.32
N CYS A 798 20.35 50.43 -7.55
CA CYS A 798 21.76 50.79 -7.66
C CYS A 798 22.55 50.30 -6.43
N ALA A 799 23.86 50.12 -6.62
CA ALA A 799 24.76 49.50 -5.64
C ALA A 799 24.74 50.15 -4.24
N ASN A 800 24.59 51.48 -4.16
CA ASN A 800 24.68 52.20 -2.89
C ASN A 800 23.31 52.35 -2.17
N GLY A 801 22.35 51.46 -2.45
CA GLY A 801 21.04 51.48 -1.78
C GLY A 801 20.05 52.50 -2.33
N TYR A 802 20.29 53.06 -3.51
CA TYR A 802 19.38 53.98 -4.20
C TYR A 802 18.63 53.26 -5.32
N GLY A 803 17.42 53.73 -5.62
CA GLY A 803 16.64 53.17 -6.70
C GLY A 803 15.38 53.97 -6.99
N LYS A 804 14.60 53.50 -7.96
CA LYS A 804 13.34 54.13 -8.34
C LYS A 804 12.39 53.18 -9.01
N VAL A 805 11.11 53.52 -8.94
CA VAL A 805 10.04 52.89 -9.71
C VAL A 805 9.58 53.86 -10.79
N SER A 806 9.54 53.41 -12.04
CA SER A 806 9.06 54.20 -13.18
C SER A 806 8.06 53.38 -13.99
N SER A 807 7.05 54.02 -14.57
CA SER A 807 6.10 53.34 -15.47
C SER A 807 6.81 52.75 -16.69
N ALA A 808 6.47 51.52 -17.06
CA ALA A 808 6.97 50.83 -18.25
C ALA A 808 6.57 51.56 -19.54
N TYR A 809 5.49 52.35 -19.51
CA TYR A 809 5.11 53.20 -20.63
C TYR A 809 6.19 54.23 -20.94
N GLU A 810 6.90 54.80 -19.95
CA GLU A 810 8.00 55.74 -20.23
C GLU A 810 9.17 55.12 -21.00
N TYR A 811 9.24 53.79 -21.10
CA TYR A 811 10.24 53.06 -21.87
C TYR A 811 9.70 52.80 -23.28
N ARG A 812 9.82 53.80 -24.15
CA ARG A 812 9.39 53.67 -25.54
C ARG A 812 10.09 52.50 -26.24
N ARG A 813 9.31 51.72 -26.98
CA ARG A 813 9.83 50.68 -27.87
C ARG A 813 10.63 51.32 -29.01
N ILE A 814 11.84 50.84 -29.21
CA ILE A 814 12.71 51.18 -30.34
C ILE A 814 13.26 49.89 -30.95
N GLY A 815 13.79 49.95 -32.18
CA GLY A 815 14.42 48.79 -32.79
C GLY A 815 15.64 48.30 -32.00
N ARG A 816 15.84 46.97 -31.95
CA ARG A 816 17.02 46.37 -31.31
C ARG A 816 18.34 46.92 -31.88
N GLY A 817 19.39 46.91 -31.07
CA GLY A 817 20.73 47.37 -31.44
C GLY A 817 20.96 48.87 -31.28
N GLY A 818 19.96 49.63 -30.80
CA GLY A 818 20.13 51.02 -30.38
C GLY A 818 20.91 51.18 -29.07
N GLN A 819 21.28 52.42 -28.73
CA GLN A 819 21.93 52.77 -27.44
C GLN A 819 20.95 52.86 -26.26
N GLY A 820 19.65 52.74 -26.52
CA GLY A 820 18.61 52.91 -25.50
C GLY A 820 18.40 54.36 -25.06
N ILE A 821 17.56 54.51 -24.04
CA ILE A 821 17.18 55.75 -23.37
C ILE A 821 17.75 55.78 -21.95
N VAL A 822 17.63 56.91 -21.26
CA VAL A 822 18.01 57.00 -19.84
C VAL A 822 17.08 56.13 -19.01
N ASN A 823 17.65 55.16 -18.29
CA ASN A 823 16.95 54.33 -17.31
C ASN A 823 16.88 55.03 -15.97
N ILE A 824 18.01 55.55 -15.48
CA ILE A 824 18.13 56.34 -14.24
C ILE A 824 19.21 57.41 -14.45
N ASP A 825 19.03 58.60 -13.89
CA ASP A 825 20.09 59.60 -13.87
C ASP A 825 21.15 59.20 -12.83
N ASN A 826 22.15 58.44 -13.28
CA ASN A 826 23.12 57.81 -12.40
C ASN A 826 24.20 58.80 -11.94
N ILE A 827 23.89 59.56 -10.90
CA ILE A 827 24.85 60.43 -10.21
C ILE A 827 25.74 59.64 -9.24
N LYS A 828 26.93 60.16 -8.91
CA LYS A 828 27.95 59.47 -8.10
C LYS A 828 27.43 58.82 -6.80
N ARG A 829 26.42 59.40 -6.15
CA ARG A 829 25.86 58.86 -4.89
C ARG A 829 25.19 57.48 -5.06
N ASN A 830 24.62 57.20 -6.24
CA ASN A 830 23.81 56.02 -6.48
C ASN A 830 24.66 54.76 -6.68
N GLY A 831 25.85 54.93 -7.26
CA GLY A 831 26.67 53.81 -7.73
C GLY A 831 26.09 53.17 -9.00
N PRO A 832 26.76 52.14 -9.55
CA PRO A 832 26.28 51.44 -10.75
C PRO A 832 24.89 50.82 -10.54
N VAL A 833 24.14 50.67 -11.64
CA VAL A 833 22.88 49.90 -11.63
C VAL A 833 23.21 48.43 -11.44
N VAL A 834 22.47 47.78 -10.55
CA VAL A 834 22.62 46.36 -10.19
C VAL A 834 21.52 45.53 -10.83
N ALA A 835 20.27 45.99 -10.76
CA ALA A 835 19.13 45.26 -11.31
C ALA A 835 18.04 46.22 -11.82
N SER A 836 17.29 45.79 -12.85
CA SER A 836 16.17 46.56 -13.40
C SER A 836 15.09 45.64 -13.96
N PHE A 837 13.98 45.49 -13.25
CA PHE A 837 12.93 44.50 -13.56
C PHE A 837 11.51 45.00 -13.25
N PRO A 838 10.48 44.42 -13.91
CA PRO A 838 9.09 44.76 -13.63
C PRO A 838 8.69 44.39 -12.20
N VAL A 839 7.89 45.22 -11.55
CA VAL A 839 7.36 45.04 -10.20
C VAL A 839 5.86 45.34 -10.17
N ARG A 840 5.15 44.69 -9.24
CA ARG A 840 3.72 44.90 -8.98
C ARG A 840 3.52 45.39 -7.55
N HIS A 841 2.37 46.03 -7.32
CA HIS A 841 1.92 46.33 -5.97
C HIS A 841 1.68 45.01 -5.20
N GLY A 842 1.95 45.00 -3.89
CA GLY A 842 1.75 43.81 -3.04
C GLY A 842 2.96 42.85 -2.99
N GLN A 843 3.83 42.89 -4.00
CA GLN A 843 5.06 42.11 -4.01
C GLN A 843 6.03 42.54 -2.91
N GLN A 844 7.12 41.78 -2.75
CA GLN A 844 8.20 42.13 -1.84
C GLN A 844 9.56 42.01 -2.57
N LEU A 845 10.51 42.83 -2.14
CA LEU A 845 11.85 42.92 -2.69
C LEU A 845 12.85 42.34 -1.69
N MET A 846 13.65 41.39 -2.14
CA MET A 846 14.79 40.86 -1.39
C MET A 846 16.08 41.38 -2.00
N LEU A 847 16.87 42.10 -1.22
CA LEU A 847 18.17 42.65 -1.60
C LEU A 847 19.28 41.86 -0.91
N VAL A 848 20.38 41.67 -1.63
CA VAL A 848 21.58 41.01 -1.12
C VAL A 848 22.78 41.93 -1.27
N THR A 849 23.59 42.04 -0.21
CA THR A 849 24.84 42.80 -0.23
C THR A 849 26.06 41.90 -0.46
N ASP A 850 27.17 42.49 -0.88
CA ASP A 850 28.50 41.86 -0.97
C ASP A 850 28.98 41.28 0.39
N GLN A 851 28.45 41.78 1.50
CA GLN A 851 28.65 41.25 2.85
C GLN A 851 27.62 40.17 3.25
N ALA A 852 26.89 39.59 2.29
CA ALA A 852 25.88 38.56 2.49
C ALA A 852 24.72 38.95 3.44
N LYS A 853 24.42 40.26 3.57
CA LYS A 853 23.20 40.70 4.29
C LYS A 853 22.00 40.57 3.37
N LEU A 854 20.93 39.97 3.91
CA LEU A 854 19.65 39.80 3.22
C LEU A 854 18.63 40.77 3.80
N ILE A 855 17.98 41.51 2.91
CA ILE A 855 17.05 42.57 3.29
C ILE A 855 15.76 42.37 2.51
N ARG A 856 14.67 42.04 3.21
CA ARG A 856 13.33 41.87 2.64
C ARG A 856 12.49 43.13 2.90
N LEU A 857 11.97 43.77 1.85
CA LEU A 857 11.22 45.02 1.89
C LEU A 857 9.86 44.83 1.19
N PRO A 858 8.75 45.34 1.75
CA PRO A 858 7.48 45.35 1.01
C PRO A 858 7.52 46.32 -0.18
N LEU A 859 6.97 45.92 -1.33
CA LEU A 859 6.80 46.75 -2.54
C LEU A 859 5.36 47.27 -2.65
N GLY A 860 4.97 48.16 -1.75
CA GLY A 860 3.75 48.95 -1.92
C GLY A 860 3.99 50.09 -2.92
N LEU A 861 3.09 50.28 -3.89
CA LEU A 861 3.04 51.49 -4.72
C LEU A 861 2.13 52.53 -4.06
N ARG A 862 2.65 53.75 -3.86
CA ARG A 862 2.01 54.79 -3.02
C ARG A 862 0.60 55.20 -3.47
N HIS A 863 0.30 55.06 -4.75
CA HIS A 863 -0.99 55.48 -5.33
C HIS A 863 -2.04 54.37 -5.32
N LEU A 864 -1.68 53.17 -4.86
CA LEU A 864 -2.55 51.99 -4.81
C LEU A 864 -2.74 51.49 -3.38
N THR A 865 -2.34 52.27 -2.37
CA THR A 865 -2.52 51.94 -0.96
C THR A 865 -3.44 52.98 -0.33
N ASP A 866 -4.49 52.51 0.31
CA ASP A 866 -5.47 53.34 1.03
C ASP A 866 -5.06 53.58 2.49
N ASP A 867 -4.01 52.91 2.96
CA ASP A 867 -3.43 53.06 4.30
C ASP A 867 -2.44 54.24 4.29
N GLU A 868 -2.78 55.31 5.02
CA GLU A 868 -1.94 56.52 5.12
C GLU A 868 -0.54 56.24 5.69
N ASP A 869 -0.42 55.33 6.66
CA ASP A 869 0.85 54.93 7.28
C ASP A 869 1.70 54.08 6.33
N ALA A 870 1.08 53.27 5.47
CA ALA A 870 1.74 52.52 4.42
C ALA A 870 2.14 53.42 3.23
N ALA A 871 1.30 54.41 2.87
CA ALA A 871 1.52 55.33 1.76
C ALA A 871 2.80 56.16 1.91
N GLU A 872 3.16 56.59 3.12
CA GLU A 872 4.40 57.31 3.39
C GLU A 872 5.66 56.44 3.11
N LYS A 873 5.52 55.13 3.31
CA LYS A 873 6.60 54.12 3.23
C LYS A 873 6.61 53.36 1.89
N ALA A 874 5.56 53.52 1.09
CA ALA A 874 5.43 52.98 -0.24
C ALA A 874 6.36 53.66 -1.27
N PHE A 875 6.60 52.99 -2.38
CA PHE A 875 7.36 53.47 -3.51
C PHE A 875 6.53 54.48 -4.30
N ARG A 876 7.08 55.68 -4.49
CA ARG A 876 6.52 56.67 -5.41
C ARG A 876 6.97 56.35 -6.83
N VAL A 877 6.03 56.38 -7.77
CA VAL A 877 6.35 56.33 -9.20
C VAL A 877 6.94 57.67 -9.62
N ILE A 878 8.13 57.64 -10.19
CA ILE A 878 8.87 58.82 -10.64
C ILE A 878 9.46 58.59 -12.04
N GLY A 879 9.64 59.67 -12.78
CA GLY A 879 10.08 59.59 -14.18
C GLY A 879 11.46 58.95 -14.35
N ARG A 880 11.69 58.35 -15.52
CA ARG A 880 12.91 57.58 -15.85
C ARG A 880 14.20 58.40 -15.70
N SER A 881 14.16 59.71 -15.98
CA SER A 881 15.35 60.57 -15.93
C SER A 881 15.64 61.11 -14.52
N SER A 882 15.02 60.57 -13.48
CA SER A 882 15.29 60.93 -12.08
C SER A 882 16.48 60.17 -11.51
N ALA A 883 17.17 60.75 -10.53
CA ALA A 883 18.22 60.08 -9.75
C ALA A 883 17.68 59.13 -8.67
N GLY A 884 16.36 58.98 -8.54
CA GLY A 884 15.74 58.06 -7.58
C GLY A 884 15.83 58.48 -6.11
N VAL A 885 15.36 57.59 -5.25
CA VAL A 885 15.29 57.74 -3.78
C VAL A 885 16.08 56.63 -3.10
N ARG A 886 16.37 56.79 -1.81
CA ARG A 886 17.03 55.75 -1.02
C ARG A 886 16.04 54.62 -0.72
N LEU A 887 16.41 53.39 -1.07
CA LEU A 887 15.66 52.17 -0.76
C LEU A 887 16.07 51.65 0.62
N PHE A 888 17.37 51.63 0.90
CA PHE A 888 17.96 51.10 2.11
C PHE A 888 19.26 51.85 2.46
N ASN A 889 19.67 51.83 3.72
CA ASN A 889 20.91 52.45 4.15
C ASN A 889 22.06 51.43 4.10
N VAL A 890 22.88 51.52 3.05
CA VAL A 890 24.05 50.66 2.88
C VAL A 890 25.27 51.33 3.53
N SER A 891 26.11 50.54 4.22
CA SER A 891 27.33 51.02 4.89
C SER A 891 28.35 51.53 3.87
N GLU A 892 29.34 52.34 4.28
CA GLU A 892 30.33 52.92 3.34
C GLU A 892 31.18 51.85 2.60
N ASP A 893 31.42 50.70 3.23
CA ASP A 893 32.19 49.57 2.67
C ASP A 893 31.29 48.39 2.23
N GLU A 894 30.05 48.67 1.86
CA GLU A 894 29.06 47.66 1.49
C GLU A 894 28.32 48.08 0.21
N THR A 895 27.99 47.11 -0.64
CA THR A 895 27.23 47.36 -1.86
C THR A 895 26.17 46.28 -2.10
N ILE A 896 25.05 46.66 -2.71
CA ILE A 896 24.04 45.71 -3.19
C ILE A 896 24.60 44.99 -4.42
N VAL A 897 24.55 43.66 -4.40
CA VAL A 897 25.04 42.80 -5.49
C VAL A 897 23.91 42.08 -6.22
N SER A 898 22.76 41.86 -5.57
CA SER A 898 21.60 41.20 -6.18
C SER A 898 20.28 41.71 -5.61
N ALA A 899 19.22 41.59 -6.40
CA ALA A 899 17.86 41.97 -6.06
C ALA A 899 16.86 41.00 -6.69
N VAL A 900 15.91 40.50 -5.90
CA VAL A 900 14.98 39.42 -6.26
C VAL A 900 13.58 39.79 -5.80
N LEU A 901 12.57 39.41 -6.58
CA LEU A 901 11.17 39.58 -6.22
C LEU A 901 10.61 38.36 -5.51
N ILE A 902 9.69 38.62 -4.59
CA ILE A 902 8.87 37.64 -3.89
C ILE A 902 7.43 38.03 -4.15
N ASP A 903 6.62 37.11 -4.63
CA ASP A 903 5.19 37.33 -4.79
C ASP A 903 4.49 37.41 -3.43
N GLU A 904 3.31 38.02 -3.41
CA GLU A 904 2.53 38.21 -2.21
C GLU A 904 2.05 36.85 -1.69
N THR A 905 2.64 36.37 -0.59
CA THR A 905 2.03 35.33 0.23
C THR A 905 0.96 35.97 1.10
N GLU A 906 -0.22 35.35 1.18
CA GLU A 906 -1.29 35.71 2.13
C GLU A 906 -0.67 36.01 3.49
N ALA A 907 -0.89 37.24 3.97
CA ALA A 907 -0.44 37.61 5.30
C ALA A 907 -1.18 36.74 6.33
N PRO A 908 -0.51 36.32 7.42
CA PRO A 908 -1.16 35.54 8.45
C PRO A 908 -2.37 36.30 9.02
N GLU A 909 -3.55 35.68 8.98
CA GLU A 909 -4.83 36.34 9.30
C GLU A 909 -5.01 36.54 10.82
N ASN A 910 -4.13 35.99 11.67
CA ASN A 910 -4.27 36.08 13.12
C ASN A 910 -2.95 36.05 13.94
N GLU A 911 -3.03 36.54 15.18
CA GLU A 911 -1.93 36.57 16.16
C GLU A 911 -1.34 35.17 16.47
N ALA A 912 -2.11 34.10 16.23
CA ALA A 912 -1.65 32.73 16.43
C ALA A 912 -0.69 32.25 15.32
N GLU A 913 -0.76 32.83 14.12
CA GLU A 913 0.21 32.57 13.04
C GLU A 913 1.48 33.41 13.19
N GLU A 914 1.40 34.63 13.73
CA GLU A 914 2.59 35.40 14.11
C GLU A 914 3.46 34.67 15.14
N ALA A 915 2.83 34.00 16.12
CA ALA A 915 3.52 33.18 17.12
C ALA A 915 4.24 31.96 16.52
N VAL A 916 3.70 31.37 15.43
CA VAL A 916 4.30 30.23 14.72
C VAL A 916 5.58 30.65 13.98
N VAL A 917 5.56 31.81 13.31
CA VAL A 917 6.76 32.39 12.68
C VAL A 917 7.85 32.66 13.74
N GLU A 918 7.44 32.98 14.97
CA GLU A 918 8.34 33.24 16.09
C GLU A 918 8.94 31.95 16.67
N GLU A 919 8.15 30.87 16.79
CA GLU A 919 8.60 29.54 17.23
C GLU A 919 9.52 28.85 16.20
N MET A 920 9.22 28.98 14.90
CA MET A 920 10.05 28.44 13.81
C MET A 920 11.40 29.17 13.71
N ALA A 921 11.43 30.49 13.93
CA ALA A 921 12.66 31.27 13.98
C ALA A 921 13.54 30.95 15.21
N GLY A 922 12.96 30.32 16.25
CA GLY A 922 13.65 29.91 17.48
C GLY A 922 14.45 28.62 17.37
N ARG A 923 14.25 27.80 16.33
CA ARG A 923 15.01 26.57 16.08
C ARG A 923 16.37 26.87 15.45
N GLY A 924 17.23 27.57 16.18
CA GLY A 924 18.66 27.58 15.92
C GLY A 924 19.25 26.19 16.17
N SER A 925 20.25 25.80 15.39
CA SER A 925 20.98 24.53 15.55
C SER A 925 21.42 24.32 17.00
N GLU A 926 20.77 23.40 17.71
CA GLU A 926 21.31 22.88 18.97
C GLU A 926 22.58 22.10 18.64
N GLU A 927 23.71 22.55 19.19
CA GLU A 927 24.88 21.69 19.35
C GLU A 927 24.45 20.48 20.17
N THR A 928 24.45 19.31 19.54
CA THR A 928 24.21 18.04 20.20
C THR A 928 25.37 17.77 21.16
N THR A 929 25.20 18.12 22.43
CA THR A 929 26.03 17.57 23.49
C THR A 929 25.53 16.16 23.80
N PRO A 930 26.38 15.13 23.78
CA PRO A 930 25.95 13.77 24.07
C PRO A 930 25.45 13.69 25.52
N TYR A 931 24.16 13.43 25.68
CA TYR A 931 23.56 13.12 26.98
C TYR A 931 24.08 11.77 27.45
N THR A 932 24.93 11.79 28.47
CA THR A 932 25.32 10.59 29.20
C THR A 932 24.25 10.36 30.28
N PRO A 933 23.51 9.24 30.24
CA PRO A 933 22.49 8.97 31.26
C PRO A 933 23.16 8.77 32.62
N PRO A 934 22.56 9.22 33.73
CA PRO A 934 23.08 8.96 35.07
C PRO A 934 22.91 7.47 35.39
N GLN A 935 23.93 6.67 35.07
CA GLN A 935 24.09 5.37 35.69
C GLN A 935 24.44 5.60 37.16
N SER A 936 23.57 5.09 38.02
CA SER A 936 23.77 5.01 39.45
C SER A 936 24.80 3.93 39.76
N ASP A 937 26.08 4.31 39.79
CA ASP A 937 27.08 3.58 40.55
C ASP A 937 27.36 4.38 41.83
N ARG A 938 26.78 3.88 42.92
CA ARG A 938 27.17 4.27 44.28
C ARG A 938 28.50 3.58 44.55
N ASP A 939 29.59 4.29 44.35
CA ASP A 939 30.85 3.93 44.98
C ASP A 939 31.02 4.65 46.32
N ILE A 940 31.45 3.81 47.25
CA ILE A 940 31.60 3.99 48.69
C ILE A 940 32.73 4.98 48.98
N GLU A 941 32.52 5.86 49.96
CA GLU A 941 33.60 6.69 50.51
C GLU A 941 34.69 5.80 51.13
N GLY A 942 35.89 5.80 50.53
CA GLY A 942 37.13 5.44 51.21
C GLY A 942 38.04 4.43 50.51
N GLU A 943 38.64 4.76 49.36
CA GLU A 943 39.95 4.21 48.97
C GLU A 943 40.84 5.28 48.31
N PRO A 944 42.15 5.32 48.62
CA PRO A 944 43.09 6.25 48.02
C PRO A 944 43.86 5.61 46.85
N GLY A 945 43.89 6.30 45.71
CA GLY A 945 44.94 6.16 44.71
C GLY A 945 44.50 5.63 43.34
N GLY A 946 44.80 6.41 42.30
CA GLY A 946 44.67 6.02 40.89
C GLY A 946 44.31 7.20 40.00
#